data_AF-A0A952X1K5-F1
#
_entry.id   AF-A0A952X1K5-F1
#
_cell.length_a   1.000
_cell.length_b   1.000
_cell.length_c   1.000
_cell.angle_alpha   90.00
_cell.angle_beta   90.00
_cell.angle_gamma   90.00
#
_symmetry.space_group_name_H-M   'P 1'
#
loop_
_entity.id
_entity.type
_entity.pdbx_description
1 polymer ?
#
loop_
_entity_poly.entity_id
_entity_poly.type
_entity_poly.pdbx_seq_one_letter_code
_entity_poly.pdbx_strand_id
1 'polypeptide(L)'
;MRTTLDTFVATLERSELLDPAAIQAALSQWRAGHPKGDEARHFAEHLCRTRQLSVWQAEKLLQGKHRGFHLGRYRLHSMLGKGGMSSVYLAQHTVMKRFCAVKVLPAKKARNPGYITRFHREARAVAALDHPNIVRAYDIDQSQDGALELHFLVMEYVQGKTLFELIRSSGPLPVAKAADYVRQASLGLEHAHRAGLIHRDVKPENLILDRQGVIKVMDLGLARFFESNEEQLTVHQDERVLGTANYCSPEQAIDSHSVDARSDIYSLGCTLYYLLMGHPPFNSGTLAQRLIAHQTREPPSISEKRLDVPEELIEIVRKMMRKRPEDRYASTGEVAEALDAFLKRFAAQKEPAPRPASAPVSGAATPESSAPAAPPPGDSDEFQIPDFEAIERARRGDETDTVLESPTPFRLDAPPASELERFFEQISDSDSSPSTVHMSDGPFQESTAAPAAHPTDPVTPRPAAAGRAGRSSSSGLHRAARSNPGGVDPARKQRQQLQAAGAVAITLLIGWLGLNLLGNRPPARPAVSAADRELTVGPTGHFATVTEALDAIAARSLEARVIRLAPGATSTEAIRLNGKGRGAAPRGLRILGDPDSPAILKPAHTGEPIAILADIEDLVISNVVFDAAGGNVALRVSGFLVSSRLQDITVRGFLKTGIEAQNLDGFPDQEVRFERVTVQENRPEAVAIRCAATGADRTGEIDFQGVRLIGPLAAGIEFSGPAWNVSIERCILDRVGAGIRFAQTNQDVRGVTISQNTFHRCDTGVLFVGLPAGDSGPVEILRNLFALQEGAEVRIDGDVSESWRMFLEANGNSAADNWSDRLVPDEPVPGEIDIFETRGRRGATLARFQSTDPKSALYLKPNTDALRIDGGFIGAVEP
;
A
#
# COMPACT_ATOMS: atom_id res chain seq x y z
N MET A 1 32.49 19.00 4.31
CA MET A 1 33.62 19.87 4.72
C MET A 1 33.40 20.36 6.15
N ARG A 2 34.37 21.05 6.80
CA ARG A 2 34.06 21.86 7.98
C ARG A 2 33.55 23.23 7.51
N THR A 3 32.38 23.63 7.97
CA THR A 3 31.78 24.95 7.66
C THR A 3 32.61 26.06 8.30
N THR A 4 33.05 27.05 7.53
CA THR A 4 33.81 28.21 8.07
C THR A 4 32.87 29.18 8.78
N LEU A 5 33.41 30.07 9.62
CA LEU A 5 32.60 31.09 10.29
C LEU A 5 31.85 31.98 9.28
N ASP A 6 32.52 32.47 8.24
CA ASP A 6 31.90 33.35 7.26
C ASP A 6 30.84 32.61 6.42
N THR A 7 31.04 31.32 6.09
CA THR A 7 30.01 30.48 5.47
C THR A 7 28.80 30.29 6.40
N PHE A 8 29.02 30.09 7.70
CA PHE A 8 27.94 29.99 8.68
C PHE A 8 27.18 31.31 8.83
N VAL A 9 27.88 32.45 8.89
CA VAL A 9 27.26 33.79 8.95
C VAL A 9 26.42 34.04 7.70
N ALA A 10 26.93 33.78 6.50
CA ALA A 10 26.16 33.91 5.26
C ALA A 10 24.96 32.93 5.19
N THR A 11 25.09 31.73 5.77
CA THR A 11 23.97 30.77 5.88
C THR A 11 22.90 31.26 6.86
N LEU A 12 23.31 31.89 7.97
CA LEU A 12 22.44 32.48 8.98
C LEU A 12 21.72 33.73 8.44
N GLU A 13 22.41 34.62 7.72
CA GLU A 13 21.81 35.76 7.03
C GLU A 13 20.78 35.28 5.99
N ARG A 14 21.11 34.24 5.19
CA ARG A 14 20.18 33.59 4.23
C ARG A 14 19.01 32.81 4.87
N SER A 15 18.95 32.70 6.21
CA SER A 15 17.92 31.92 6.92
C SER A 15 16.80 32.75 7.54
N GLU A 16 16.97 34.07 7.58
CA GLU A 16 16.03 35.04 8.17
C GLU A 16 15.69 34.76 9.66
N LEU A 17 16.47 33.90 10.33
CA LEU A 17 16.31 33.58 11.76
C LEU A 17 16.69 34.74 12.68
N LEU A 18 17.50 35.69 12.21
CA LEU A 18 17.95 36.88 12.93
C LEU A 18 18.13 38.02 11.91
N ASP A 19 17.84 39.26 12.31
CA ASP A 19 18.12 40.43 11.48
C ASP A 19 19.64 40.58 11.23
N PRO A 20 20.10 41.02 10.05
CA PRO A 20 21.52 41.21 9.77
C PRO A 20 22.23 42.11 10.80
N ALA A 21 21.56 43.15 11.31
CA ALA A 21 22.09 44.00 12.37
C ALA A 21 22.34 43.24 13.69
N ALA A 22 21.46 42.29 14.05
CA ALA A 22 21.64 41.45 15.24
C ALA A 22 22.77 40.42 15.04
N ILE A 23 22.86 39.83 13.84
CA ILE A 23 23.94 38.90 13.47
C ILE A 23 25.30 39.60 13.59
N GLN A 24 25.45 40.78 13.01
CA GLN A 24 26.71 41.55 13.03
C GLN A 24 27.05 42.07 14.44
N ALA A 25 26.05 42.42 15.25
CA ALA A 25 26.26 42.78 16.66
C ALA A 25 26.76 41.59 17.49
N ALA A 26 26.11 40.43 17.38
CA ALA A 26 26.51 39.20 18.08
C ALA A 26 27.90 38.71 17.62
N LEU A 27 28.19 38.78 16.32
CA LEU A 27 29.49 38.43 15.75
C LEU A 27 30.61 39.35 16.28
N SER A 28 30.34 40.65 16.37
CA SER A 28 31.28 41.65 16.93
C SER A 28 31.54 41.39 18.42
N GLN A 29 30.48 41.16 19.20
CA GLN A 29 30.56 40.83 20.63
C GLN A 29 31.34 39.53 20.88
N TRP A 30 31.10 38.51 20.05
CA TRP A 30 31.78 37.21 20.17
C TRP A 30 33.27 37.29 19.79
N ARG A 31 33.60 37.94 18.65
CA ARG A 31 34.99 38.14 18.20
C ARG A 31 35.82 38.95 19.20
N ALA A 32 35.23 39.94 19.89
CA ALA A 32 35.89 40.68 20.96
C ALA A 32 36.33 39.80 22.15
N GLY A 33 35.66 38.67 22.39
CA GLY A 33 36.04 37.69 23.42
C GLY A 33 36.95 36.55 22.94
N HIS A 34 37.00 36.27 21.63
CA HIS A 34 37.63 35.05 21.07
C HIS A 34 38.61 35.34 19.91
N PRO A 35 39.63 36.19 20.08
CA PRO A 35 40.44 36.76 18.98
C PRO A 35 41.41 35.78 18.26
N LYS A 36 41.26 34.46 18.42
CA LYS A 36 42.17 33.43 17.86
C LYS A 36 41.48 32.13 17.38
N GLY A 37 40.17 32.13 17.16
CA GLY A 37 39.47 30.89 16.77
C GLY A 37 38.14 31.11 16.05
N ASP A 38 38.18 31.52 14.78
CA ASP A 38 37.01 31.67 13.89
C ASP A 38 36.42 30.30 13.45
N GLU A 39 36.05 29.46 14.42
CA GLU A 39 35.29 28.22 14.17
C GLU A 39 33.78 28.46 14.30
N ALA A 40 33.04 28.22 13.22
CA ALA A 40 31.58 28.40 13.13
C ALA A 40 30.82 27.77 14.31
N ARG A 41 31.27 26.59 14.78
CA ARG A 41 30.65 25.86 15.88
C ARG A 41 30.64 26.66 17.18
N HIS A 42 31.74 27.30 17.55
CA HIS A 42 31.83 28.06 18.80
C HIS A 42 30.98 29.34 18.77
N PHE A 43 30.79 29.94 17.59
CA PHE A 43 29.85 31.05 17.40
C PHE A 43 28.39 30.56 17.44
N ALA A 44 28.06 29.45 16.78
CA ALA A 44 26.73 28.84 16.84
C ALA A 44 26.34 28.44 18.27
N GLU A 45 27.26 27.88 19.05
CA GLU A 45 27.08 27.58 20.47
C GLU A 45 26.94 28.85 21.34
N HIS A 46 27.52 29.98 20.93
CA HIS A 46 27.30 31.28 21.58
C HIS A 46 25.91 31.86 21.28
N LEU A 47 25.42 31.72 20.04
CA LEU A 47 24.05 32.09 19.67
C LEU A 47 23.00 31.23 20.40
N CYS A 48 23.30 29.95 20.66
CA CYS A 48 22.49 29.09 21.53
C CYS A 48 22.50 29.55 22.99
N ARG A 49 23.69 29.79 23.57
CA ARG A 49 23.84 30.26 24.96
C ARG A 49 23.19 31.63 25.21
N THR A 50 23.14 32.49 24.20
CA THR A 50 22.44 33.79 24.23
C THR A 50 20.96 33.71 23.84
N ARG A 51 20.41 32.50 23.62
CA ARG A 51 19.00 32.22 23.26
C ARG A 51 18.53 32.87 21.95
N GLN A 52 19.46 33.27 21.08
CA GLN A 52 19.16 33.83 19.75
C GLN A 52 18.79 32.75 18.74
N LEU A 53 19.39 31.56 18.90
CA LEU A 53 19.09 30.34 18.15
C LEU A 53 18.76 29.20 19.12
N SER A 54 18.00 28.21 18.64
CA SER A 54 17.94 26.89 19.27
C SER A 54 19.13 26.01 18.84
N VAL A 55 19.42 24.95 19.60
CA VAL A 55 20.43 23.95 19.23
C VAL A 55 20.13 23.33 17.85
N TRP A 56 18.86 23.03 17.57
CA TRP A 56 18.43 22.45 16.29
C TRP A 56 18.59 23.44 15.12
N GLN A 57 18.31 24.74 15.32
CA GLN A 57 18.59 25.79 14.32
C GLN A 57 20.09 25.88 14.05
N ALA A 58 20.91 25.96 15.10
CA ALA A 58 22.36 26.01 15.00
C ALA A 58 22.98 24.79 14.30
N GLU A 59 22.53 23.58 14.62
CA GLU A 59 22.98 22.33 13.97
C GLU A 59 22.63 22.30 12.48
N LYS A 60 21.44 22.77 12.08
CA LYS A 60 21.04 22.81 10.66
C LYS A 60 21.79 23.90 9.88
N LEU A 61 22.02 25.06 10.48
CA LEU A 61 22.89 26.11 9.90
C LEU A 61 24.35 25.65 9.75
N LEU A 62 24.89 24.89 10.72
CA LEU A 62 26.23 24.28 10.61
C LEU A 62 26.30 23.23 9.49
N GLN A 63 25.18 22.61 9.11
CA GLN A 63 25.03 21.75 7.92
C GLN A 63 24.82 22.53 6.61
N GLY A 64 24.90 23.87 6.61
CA GLY A 64 24.65 24.72 5.43
C GLY A 64 23.17 24.92 5.08
N LYS A 65 22.25 24.36 5.87
CA LYS A 65 20.81 24.40 5.61
C LYS A 65 20.24 25.71 6.15
N HIS A 66 19.78 26.57 5.23
CA HIS A 66 19.21 27.89 5.50
C HIS A 66 17.67 27.97 5.31
N ARG A 67 17.05 26.95 4.70
CA ARG A 67 15.59 26.82 4.55
C ARG A 67 14.99 25.81 5.55
N GLY A 68 13.67 25.75 5.63
CA GLY A 68 12.95 24.86 6.56
C GLY A 68 12.89 25.37 8.01
N PHE A 69 13.11 26.68 8.24
CA PHE A 69 13.04 27.31 9.56
C PHE A 69 11.76 28.11 9.80
N HIS A 70 10.99 28.39 8.76
CA HIS A 70 9.74 29.16 8.83
C HIS A 70 8.66 28.42 8.04
N LEU A 71 7.44 28.39 8.58
CA LEU A 71 6.22 27.97 7.89
C LEU A 71 5.19 29.09 8.09
N GLY A 72 4.96 29.89 7.05
CA GLY A 72 4.13 31.10 7.14
C GLY A 72 4.49 31.97 8.35
N ARG A 73 3.57 32.07 9.32
CA ARG A 73 3.68 32.89 10.54
C ARG A 73 4.40 32.19 11.71
N TYR A 74 5.03 31.03 11.50
CA TYR A 74 5.56 30.17 12.55
C TYR A 74 7.06 29.88 12.35
N ARG A 75 7.91 30.37 13.26
CA ARG A 75 9.35 30.07 13.31
C ARG A 75 9.58 28.74 14.02
N LEU A 76 10.19 27.77 13.34
CA LEU A 76 10.46 26.43 13.85
C LEU A 76 11.69 26.45 14.76
N HIS A 77 11.52 26.02 16.01
CA HIS A 77 12.56 25.98 17.05
C HIS A 77 13.17 24.59 17.21
N SER A 78 12.41 23.50 17.12
CA SER A 78 12.95 22.14 17.13
C SER A 78 11.98 21.13 16.51
N MET A 79 12.48 19.96 16.13
CA MET A 79 11.63 18.82 15.78
C MET A 79 11.27 18.04 17.05
N LEU A 80 9.99 18.04 17.42
CA LEU A 80 9.45 17.30 18.57
C LEU A 80 9.31 15.80 18.25
N GLY A 81 8.94 15.45 17.01
CA GLY A 81 8.82 14.07 16.59
C GLY A 81 8.77 13.90 15.07
N LYS A 82 9.25 12.75 14.61
CA LYS A 82 9.13 12.27 13.22
C LYS A 82 8.57 10.86 13.25
N GLY A 83 7.59 10.57 12.39
CA GLY A 83 7.15 9.22 12.05
C GLY A 83 7.11 9.06 10.53
N GLY A 84 6.68 7.91 10.01
CA GLY A 84 6.50 7.72 8.57
C GLY A 84 5.55 8.76 7.94
N MET A 85 4.47 9.08 8.63
CA MET A 85 3.31 9.78 8.05
C MET A 85 3.18 11.28 8.40
N SER A 86 4.03 11.85 9.27
CA SER A 86 4.09 13.30 9.53
C SER A 86 5.34 13.71 10.34
N SER A 87 5.65 15.01 10.34
CA SER A 87 6.68 15.61 11.21
C SER A 87 6.06 16.70 12.09
N VAL A 88 6.40 16.69 13.39
CA VAL A 88 5.90 17.63 14.39
C VAL A 88 7.04 18.49 14.90
N TYR A 89 6.86 19.80 14.86
CA TYR A 89 7.84 20.80 15.29
C TYR A 89 7.34 21.61 16.47
N LEU A 90 8.24 21.99 17.37
CA LEU A 90 8.02 23.13 18.26
C LEU A 90 8.25 24.38 17.42
N ALA A 91 7.26 25.26 17.38
CA ALA A 91 7.34 26.53 16.69
C ALA A 91 6.93 27.69 17.60
N GLN A 92 7.26 28.91 17.18
CA GLN A 92 6.84 30.14 17.83
C GLN A 92 6.13 31.02 16.80
N HIS A 93 4.91 31.46 17.11
CA HIS A 93 4.18 32.39 16.25
C HIS A 93 4.93 33.73 16.22
N THR A 94 5.31 34.22 15.05
CA THR A 94 6.23 35.36 14.89
C THR A 94 5.71 36.67 15.50
N VAL A 95 4.40 36.94 15.34
CA VAL A 95 3.72 38.09 15.97
C VAL A 95 3.43 37.87 17.46
N MET A 96 2.62 36.85 17.81
CA MET A 96 2.17 36.61 19.20
C MET A 96 3.28 36.16 20.18
N LYS A 97 4.47 35.81 19.68
CA LYS A 97 5.61 35.23 20.43
C LYS A 97 5.31 33.93 21.21
N ARG A 98 4.09 33.39 21.10
CA ARG A 98 3.63 32.17 21.77
C ARG A 98 4.23 30.92 21.13
N PHE A 99 4.65 29.96 21.96
CA PHE A 99 5.03 28.62 21.50
C PHE A 99 3.81 27.74 21.19
N CYS A 100 3.93 26.94 20.13
CA CYS A 100 2.91 26.01 19.64
C CYS A 100 3.59 24.77 19.05
N ALA A 101 2.87 23.66 18.95
CA ALA A 101 3.30 22.53 18.15
C ALA A 101 2.70 22.67 16.74
N VAL A 102 3.47 22.31 15.71
CA VAL A 102 3.07 22.38 14.29
C VAL A 102 3.27 21.02 13.66
N LYS A 103 2.17 20.37 13.27
CA LYS A 103 2.16 19.06 12.60
C LYS A 103 2.05 19.27 11.10
N VAL A 104 3.12 18.96 10.38
CA VAL A 104 3.26 19.17 8.92
C VAL A 104 2.93 17.88 8.18
N LEU A 105 2.09 17.97 7.15
CA LEU A 105 1.77 16.85 6.28
C LEU A 105 2.91 16.51 5.32
N PRO A 106 3.11 15.24 4.93
CA PRO A 106 4.09 14.87 3.91
C PRO A 106 3.76 15.49 2.55
N ALA A 107 4.78 16.06 1.90
CA ALA A 107 4.65 16.72 0.58
C ALA A 107 4.21 15.79 -0.58
N LYS A 108 4.15 14.46 -0.36
CA LYS A 108 3.49 13.50 -1.26
C LYS A 108 1.96 13.59 -1.12
N LYS A 109 1.44 13.38 0.09
CA LYS A 109 -0.02 13.42 0.38
C LYS A 109 -0.61 14.83 0.23
N ALA A 110 0.21 15.88 0.37
CA ALA A 110 -0.13 17.26 0.03
C ALA A 110 -0.29 17.53 -1.49
N ARG A 111 -0.19 16.53 -2.37
CA ARG A 111 -0.50 16.66 -3.82
C ARG A 111 -1.86 16.10 -4.20
N ASN A 112 -2.56 15.43 -3.28
CA ASN A 112 -3.87 14.83 -3.53
C ASN A 112 -4.97 15.74 -2.95
N PRO A 113 -5.80 16.41 -3.78
CA PRO A 113 -6.84 17.32 -3.31
C PRO A 113 -7.89 16.66 -2.41
N GLY A 114 -8.13 15.35 -2.57
CA GLY A 114 -9.03 14.58 -1.71
C GLY A 114 -8.50 14.44 -0.29
N TYR A 115 -7.19 14.18 -0.14
CA TYR A 115 -6.51 14.18 1.16
C TYR A 115 -6.55 15.55 1.84
N ILE A 116 -6.26 16.63 1.11
CA ILE A 116 -6.32 18.01 1.64
C ILE A 116 -7.75 18.38 2.08
N THR A 117 -8.75 18.09 1.25
CA THR A 117 -10.16 18.38 1.54
C THR A 117 -10.64 17.63 2.79
N ARG A 118 -10.27 16.35 2.92
CA ARG A 118 -10.50 15.58 4.15
C ARG A 118 -9.77 16.24 5.34
N PHE A 119 -8.49 16.61 5.20
CA PHE A 119 -7.66 17.15 6.29
C PHE A 119 -8.27 18.39 6.92
N HIS A 120 -8.67 19.37 6.10
CA HIS A 120 -9.36 20.56 6.61
C HIS A 120 -10.71 20.22 7.28
N ARG A 121 -11.42 19.17 6.85
CA ARG A 121 -12.69 18.77 7.47
C ARG A 121 -12.50 18.27 8.89
N GLU A 122 -11.60 17.32 9.13
CA GLU A 122 -11.44 16.74 10.46
C GLU A 122 -10.59 17.62 11.38
N ALA A 123 -9.60 18.35 10.87
CA ALA A 123 -8.88 19.34 11.66
C ALA A 123 -9.80 20.48 12.15
N ARG A 124 -10.82 20.89 11.37
CA ARG A 124 -11.90 21.78 11.84
C ARG A 124 -12.75 21.14 12.94
N ALA A 125 -12.99 19.83 12.87
CA ALA A 125 -13.74 19.11 13.89
C ALA A 125 -12.95 18.99 15.21
N VAL A 126 -11.63 18.76 15.14
CA VAL A 126 -10.72 18.81 16.31
C VAL A 126 -10.65 20.23 16.89
N ALA A 127 -10.59 21.27 16.04
CA ALA A 127 -10.62 22.67 16.47
C ALA A 127 -11.95 23.12 17.12
N ALA A 128 -13.02 22.34 16.98
CA ALA A 128 -14.29 22.55 17.69
C ALA A 128 -14.32 21.94 19.10
N LEU A 129 -13.29 21.18 19.50
CA LEU A 129 -13.18 20.60 20.84
C LEU A 129 -12.45 21.56 21.79
N ASP A 130 -13.12 21.95 22.88
CA ASP A 130 -12.46 22.59 24.01
C ASP A 130 -12.71 21.82 25.32
N HIS A 131 -11.64 21.19 25.82
CA HIS A 131 -11.65 20.43 27.05
C HIS A 131 -10.25 20.43 27.69
N PRO A 132 -10.10 20.54 29.02
CA PRO A 132 -8.78 20.57 29.68
C PRO A 132 -7.92 19.34 29.36
N ASN A 133 -8.53 18.17 29.20
CA ASN A 133 -7.82 16.92 28.87
C ASN A 133 -7.57 16.69 27.36
N ILE A 134 -7.77 17.69 26.50
CA ILE A 134 -7.51 17.60 25.06
C ILE A 134 -6.40 18.61 24.67
N VAL A 135 -5.54 18.23 23.73
CA VAL A 135 -4.62 19.15 23.05
C VAL A 135 -5.42 20.05 22.11
N ARG A 136 -5.53 21.34 22.43
CA ARG A 136 -6.29 22.29 21.61
C ARG A 136 -5.61 22.52 20.26
N ALA A 137 -6.36 22.42 19.16
CA ALA A 137 -5.95 22.99 17.88
C ALA A 137 -6.17 24.52 17.87
N TYR A 138 -5.34 25.27 17.15
CA TYR A 138 -5.39 26.74 17.07
C TYR A 138 -5.62 27.27 15.66
N ASP A 139 -4.99 26.66 14.65
CA ASP A 139 -5.02 27.16 13.26
C ASP A 139 -4.76 26.00 12.28
N ILE A 140 -5.22 26.14 11.04
CA ILE A 140 -4.90 25.25 9.92
C ILE A 140 -4.46 26.15 8.77
N ASP A 141 -3.18 26.14 8.47
CA ASP A 141 -2.54 27.11 7.57
C ASP A 141 -1.68 26.36 6.53
N GLN A 142 -1.28 27.07 5.47
CA GLN A 142 -0.42 26.53 4.42
C GLN A 142 0.70 27.50 4.05
N SER A 143 1.88 26.97 3.74
CA SER A 143 3.05 27.75 3.38
C SER A 143 3.73 27.16 2.16
N GLN A 144 4.28 28.03 1.32
CA GLN A 144 5.24 27.61 0.30
C GLN A 144 6.64 27.44 0.92
N ASP A 145 7.37 26.41 0.51
CA ASP A 145 8.83 26.32 0.66
C ASP A 145 9.43 26.01 -0.72
N GLY A 146 10.01 27.03 -1.36
CA GLY A 146 10.38 26.99 -2.76
C GLY A 146 9.17 26.72 -3.66
N ALA A 147 9.17 25.58 -4.35
CA ALA A 147 8.09 25.14 -5.25
C ALA A 147 7.12 24.13 -4.62
N LEU A 148 7.24 23.84 -3.32
CA LEU A 148 6.34 22.93 -2.60
C LEU A 148 5.31 23.71 -1.77
N GLU A 149 4.07 23.27 -1.80
CA GLU A 149 3.02 23.68 -0.87
C GLU A 149 2.96 22.72 0.32
N LEU A 150 2.96 23.27 1.53
CA LEU A 150 3.00 22.53 2.80
C LEU A 150 1.80 22.94 3.65
N HIS A 151 0.84 22.02 3.82
CA HIS A 151 -0.28 22.17 4.76
C HIS A 151 0.13 21.69 6.16
N PHE A 152 -0.29 22.42 7.19
CA PHE A 152 0.02 22.07 8.58
C PHE A 152 -1.09 22.44 9.58
N LEU A 153 -1.16 21.65 10.65
CA LEU A 153 -2.03 21.89 11.81
C LEU A 153 -1.23 22.53 12.94
N VAL A 154 -1.71 23.64 13.46
CA VAL A 154 -1.12 24.37 14.59
C VAL A 154 -1.91 24.04 15.86
N MET A 155 -1.21 23.65 16.92
CA MET A 155 -1.83 23.13 18.14
C MET A 155 -1.06 23.50 19.42
N GLU A 156 -1.68 23.24 20.56
CA GLU A 156 -1.14 23.46 21.90
C GLU A 156 0.19 22.71 22.10
N TYR A 157 1.26 23.46 22.39
CA TYR A 157 2.50 22.85 22.88
C TYR A 157 2.34 22.49 24.36
N VAL A 158 1.98 21.24 24.63
CA VAL A 158 1.92 20.71 26.01
C VAL A 158 3.34 20.44 26.50
N GLN A 159 3.79 21.21 27.48
CA GLN A 159 5.10 21.03 28.10
C GLN A 159 5.05 19.92 29.15
N GLY A 160 5.34 18.69 28.72
CA GLY A 160 5.19 17.48 29.54
C GLY A 160 6.05 16.30 29.07
N LYS A 161 5.64 15.09 29.44
CA LYS A 161 6.14 13.82 28.88
C LYS A 161 4.96 12.96 28.44
N THR A 162 5.09 12.18 27.37
CA THR A 162 4.13 11.11 27.07
C THR A 162 4.12 10.05 28.19
N LEU A 163 3.01 9.35 28.37
CA LEU A 163 2.95 8.24 29.33
C LEU A 163 3.87 7.09 28.92
N PHE A 164 4.17 6.93 27.62
CA PHE A 164 5.22 6.03 27.14
C PHE A 164 6.61 6.41 27.67
N GLU A 165 7.02 7.66 27.54
CA GLU A 165 8.31 8.15 28.07
C GLU A 165 8.38 8.08 29.59
N LEU A 166 7.25 8.30 30.28
CA LEU A 166 7.16 8.17 31.73
C LEU A 166 7.39 6.73 32.18
N ILE A 167 6.71 5.74 31.58
CA ILE A 167 6.93 4.33 31.87
C ILE A 167 8.36 3.90 31.50
N ARG A 168 8.87 4.31 30.33
CA ARG A 168 10.25 3.99 29.90
C ARG A 168 11.32 4.56 30.82
N SER A 169 11.07 5.69 31.51
CA SER A 169 12.04 6.33 32.41
C SER A 169 11.78 6.11 33.90
N SER A 170 10.64 5.53 34.31
CA SER A 170 10.26 5.36 35.72
C SER A 170 9.74 3.96 36.08
N GLY A 171 9.59 3.07 35.10
CA GLY A 171 8.94 1.77 35.29
C GLY A 171 7.42 1.87 35.47
N PRO A 172 6.74 0.79 35.88
CA PRO A 172 5.29 0.77 36.09
C PRO A 172 4.82 1.80 37.13
N LEU A 173 3.69 2.46 36.87
CA LEU A 173 3.19 3.52 37.74
C LEU A 173 2.57 3.00 39.05
N PRO A 174 2.53 3.82 40.12
CA PRO A 174 1.69 3.56 41.28
C PRO A 174 0.20 3.47 40.88
N VAL A 175 -0.52 2.50 41.45
CA VAL A 175 -1.93 2.18 41.16
C VAL A 175 -2.83 3.42 41.03
N ALA A 176 -2.79 4.32 42.03
CA ALA A 176 -3.61 5.53 42.02
C ALA A 176 -3.26 6.50 40.88
N LYS A 177 -1.99 6.59 40.45
CA LYS A 177 -1.60 7.43 39.30
C LYS A 177 -2.06 6.82 37.98
N ALA A 178 -1.91 5.51 37.81
CA ALA A 178 -2.38 4.82 36.60
C ALA A 178 -3.90 4.98 36.43
N ALA A 179 -4.68 4.79 37.51
CA ALA A 179 -6.13 4.99 37.50
C ALA A 179 -6.54 6.46 37.30
N ASP A 180 -5.89 7.42 37.96
CA ASP A 180 -6.17 8.86 37.77
C ASP A 180 -5.91 9.31 36.33
N TYR A 181 -4.75 8.93 35.76
CA TYR A 181 -4.38 9.35 34.41
C TYR A 181 -5.35 8.79 33.35
N VAL A 182 -5.81 7.55 33.52
CA VAL A 182 -6.81 6.95 32.62
C VAL A 182 -8.20 7.52 32.85
N ARG A 183 -8.59 7.91 34.08
CA ARG A 183 -9.81 8.71 34.33
C ARG A 183 -9.75 10.04 33.56
N GLN A 184 -8.64 10.76 33.66
CA GLN A 184 -8.43 12.03 32.96
C GLN A 184 -8.52 11.88 31.43
N ALA A 185 -7.86 10.86 30.86
CA ALA A 185 -7.96 10.57 29.43
C ALA A 185 -9.40 10.22 29.01
N SER A 186 -10.13 9.46 29.84
CA SER A 186 -11.53 9.07 29.59
C SER A 186 -12.46 10.28 29.54
N LEU A 187 -12.26 11.30 30.38
CA LEU A 187 -13.03 12.55 30.33
C LEU A 187 -12.80 13.34 29.02
N GLY A 188 -11.56 13.36 28.52
CA GLY A 188 -11.24 13.96 27.22
C GLY A 188 -11.86 13.21 26.04
N LEU A 189 -11.82 11.87 26.08
CA LEU A 189 -12.45 11.04 25.05
C LEU A 189 -13.97 11.16 25.05
N GLU A 190 -14.61 11.21 26.21
CA GLU A 190 -16.08 11.38 26.34
C GLU A 190 -16.54 12.71 25.71
N HIS A 191 -15.76 13.78 25.87
CA HIS A 191 -16.03 15.07 25.21
C HIS A 191 -15.92 14.96 23.67
N ALA A 192 -14.91 14.27 23.15
CA ALA A 192 -14.77 14.02 21.71
C ALA A 192 -15.88 13.11 21.16
N HIS A 193 -16.26 12.06 21.89
CA HIS A 193 -17.33 11.12 21.53
C HIS A 193 -18.69 11.84 21.40
N ARG A 194 -18.99 12.78 22.30
CA ARG A 194 -20.20 13.63 22.22
C ARG A 194 -20.22 14.57 21.02
N ALA A 195 -19.06 14.94 20.48
CA ALA A 195 -18.92 15.68 19.23
C ALA A 195 -18.91 14.78 17.97
N GLY A 196 -19.09 13.46 18.13
CA GLY A 196 -19.07 12.48 17.03
C GLY A 196 -17.66 12.10 16.56
N LEU A 197 -16.62 12.40 17.34
CA LEU A 197 -15.21 12.09 17.02
C LEU A 197 -14.69 10.94 17.89
N ILE A 198 -14.27 9.87 17.24
CA ILE A 198 -13.65 8.68 17.85
C ILE A 198 -12.14 8.75 17.60
N HIS A 199 -11.30 8.44 18.58
CA HIS A 199 -9.86 8.63 18.49
C HIS A 199 -9.17 7.55 17.65
N ARG A 200 -9.55 6.27 17.83
CA ARG A 200 -9.05 5.08 17.13
C ARG A 200 -7.58 4.71 17.39
N ASP A 201 -6.75 5.64 17.87
CA ASP A 201 -5.34 5.43 18.18
C ASP A 201 -5.00 5.77 19.65
N VAL A 202 -5.78 5.27 20.61
CA VAL A 202 -5.53 5.55 22.05
C VAL A 202 -4.38 4.67 22.57
N LYS A 203 -3.25 5.28 22.88
CA LYS A 203 -2.05 4.60 23.39
C LYS A 203 -1.19 5.52 24.28
N PRO A 204 -0.26 4.98 25.10
CA PRO A 204 0.61 5.77 26.00
C PRO A 204 1.42 6.88 25.31
N GLU A 205 1.73 6.74 24.03
CA GLU A 205 2.41 7.74 23.19
C GLU A 205 1.54 8.95 22.89
N ASN A 206 0.21 8.79 22.81
CA ASN A 206 -0.75 9.84 22.43
C ASN A 206 -1.36 10.55 23.65
N LEU A 207 -0.88 10.25 24.86
CA LEU A 207 -1.28 10.83 26.14
C LEU A 207 -0.09 11.55 26.79
N ILE A 208 -0.10 12.89 26.84
CA ILE A 208 0.92 13.68 27.54
C ILE A 208 0.48 13.97 28.97
N LEU A 209 1.34 13.73 29.95
CA LEU A 209 1.27 14.29 31.29
C LEU A 209 2.01 15.62 31.31
N ASP A 210 1.32 16.72 31.58
CA ASP A 210 1.92 18.05 31.70
C ASP A 210 2.60 18.29 33.07
N ARG A 211 3.19 19.47 33.24
CA ARG A 211 3.87 19.88 34.48
C ARG A 211 2.92 20.12 35.66
N GLN A 212 1.61 20.25 35.40
CA GLN A 212 0.56 20.51 36.37
C GLN A 212 -0.12 19.19 36.84
N GLY A 213 0.18 18.06 36.18
CA GLY A 213 -0.38 16.75 36.48
C GLY A 213 -1.63 16.41 35.66
N VAL A 214 -1.92 17.20 34.62
CA VAL A 214 -3.08 17.00 33.73
C VAL A 214 -2.69 16.10 32.56
N ILE A 215 -3.56 15.15 32.22
CA ILE A 215 -3.41 14.33 31.00
C ILE A 215 -4.06 15.04 29.81
N LYS A 216 -3.30 15.15 28.71
CA LYS A 216 -3.68 15.74 27.43
C LYS A 216 -3.69 14.67 26.34
N VAL A 217 -4.87 14.42 25.76
CA VAL A 217 -5.05 13.53 24.59
C VAL A 217 -4.71 14.30 23.31
N MET A 218 -3.81 13.75 22.47
CA MET A 218 -3.44 14.31 21.16
C MET A 218 -3.99 13.47 20.00
N ASP A 219 -3.82 13.94 18.75
CA ASP A 219 -4.11 13.17 17.52
C ASP A 219 -5.54 12.56 17.39
N LEU A 220 -6.50 13.14 18.10
CA LEU A 220 -7.94 12.82 18.00
C LEU A 220 -8.43 12.89 16.55
N GLY A 221 -9.18 11.87 16.11
CA GLY A 221 -9.76 11.76 14.77
C GLY A 221 -8.74 11.50 13.66
N LEU A 222 -7.54 12.10 13.74
CA LEU A 222 -6.53 12.13 12.68
C LEU A 222 -6.02 10.74 12.26
N ALA A 223 -6.25 9.68 13.03
CA ALA A 223 -6.07 8.30 12.58
C ALA A 223 -6.74 8.04 11.20
N ARG A 224 -7.89 8.67 10.93
CA ARG A 224 -8.59 8.59 9.63
C ARG A 224 -7.81 9.20 8.45
N PHE A 225 -6.81 10.07 8.66
CA PHE A 225 -5.87 10.50 7.60
C PHE A 225 -4.87 9.44 7.22
N PHE A 226 -4.53 8.60 8.18
CA PHE A 226 -3.38 7.71 8.11
C PHE A 226 -3.82 6.28 7.79
N GLU A 227 -5.08 5.95 8.08
CA GLU A 227 -5.76 4.72 7.67
C GLU A 227 -6.46 4.81 6.29
N SER A 228 -6.68 6.01 5.73
CA SER A 228 -7.37 6.18 4.43
C SER A 228 -6.44 6.15 3.21
N ASN A 229 -5.64 5.10 3.13
CA ASN A 229 -5.05 4.53 1.92
C ASN A 229 -3.98 5.35 1.16
N GLU A 230 -2.73 4.95 1.37
CA GLU A 230 -1.56 5.06 0.45
C GLU A 230 -0.34 4.33 1.06
N GLU A 231 -0.49 3.78 2.29
CA GLU A 231 0.52 3.12 3.09
C GLU A 231 -0.10 1.90 3.78
N GLN A 232 -0.31 0.82 3.01
CA GLN A 232 -0.22 -0.51 3.58
C GLN A 232 1.11 -0.57 4.36
N LEU A 233 1.02 -0.73 5.68
CA LEU A 233 1.61 -1.77 6.53
C LEU A 233 2.75 -2.64 5.95
N THR A 234 3.62 -2.02 5.17
CA THR A 234 4.76 -2.63 4.49
C THR A 234 5.80 -2.96 5.54
N VAL A 235 6.27 -4.21 5.52
CA VAL A 235 7.14 -4.75 6.58
C VAL A 235 8.60 -4.31 6.35
N HIS A 236 8.82 -3.00 6.45
CA HIS A 236 10.11 -2.33 6.43
C HIS A 236 10.43 -1.69 7.77
N GLN A 237 10.67 -2.55 8.78
CA GLN A 237 11.42 -2.28 10.02
C GLN A 237 10.97 -1.12 10.94
N ASP A 238 9.84 -0.45 10.68
CA ASP A 238 9.37 0.67 11.50
C ASP A 238 8.75 0.18 12.83
N GLU A 239 9.55 0.19 13.91
CA GLU A 239 9.18 -0.31 15.26
C GLU A 239 7.89 0.32 15.82
N ARG A 240 7.53 1.52 15.35
CA ARG A 240 6.36 2.28 15.81
C ARG A 240 5.04 1.75 15.25
N VAL A 241 5.05 1.19 14.04
CA VAL A 241 3.86 0.54 13.44
C VAL A 241 3.56 -0.79 14.17
N LEU A 242 4.62 -1.50 14.58
CA LEU A 242 4.53 -2.61 15.53
C LEU A 242 4.03 -2.17 16.93
N GLY A 243 4.18 -0.89 17.29
CA GLY A 243 3.71 -0.27 18.52
C GLY A 243 2.20 -0.14 18.62
N THR A 244 1.56 0.50 17.63
CA THR A 244 0.10 0.76 17.62
C THR A 244 -0.74 -0.51 17.78
N ALA A 245 -0.34 -1.60 17.13
CA ALA A 245 -1.08 -2.87 17.14
C ALA A 245 -1.16 -3.55 18.52
N ASN A 246 -0.43 -3.08 19.52
CA ASN A 246 -0.50 -3.59 20.91
C ASN A 246 -1.65 -2.98 21.73
N TYR A 247 -2.39 -2.03 21.15
CA TYR A 247 -3.52 -1.33 21.76
C TYR A 247 -4.80 -1.40 20.89
N CYS A 248 -4.72 -2.01 19.70
CA CYS A 248 -5.82 -2.09 18.74
C CYS A 248 -6.99 -2.95 19.28
N SER A 249 -8.22 -2.49 19.09
CA SER A 249 -9.41 -3.22 19.51
C SER A 249 -9.75 -4.42 18.59
N PRO A 250 -10.47 -5.44 19.09
CA PRO A 250 -10.86 -6.62 18.30
C PRO A 250 -11.57 -6.28 17.00
N GLU A 251 -12.48 -5.30 17.05
CA GLU A 251 -13.26 -4.83 15.92
C GLU A 251 -12.42 -4.00 14.94
N GLN A 252 -11.54 -3.09 15.40
CA GLN A 252 -10.60 -2.38 14.52
C GLN A 252 -9.65 -3.33 13.78
N ALA A 253 -9.32 -4.47 14.39
CA ALA A 253 -8.53 -5.53 13.77
C ALA A 253 -9.32 -6.40 12.77
N ILE A 254 -10.59 -6.07 12.49
CA ILE A 254 -11.48 -6.74 11.53
C ILE A 254 -11.97 -5.73 10.47
N ASP A 255 -12.43 -4.56 10.92
CA ASP A 255 -12.86 -3.43 10.09
C ASP A 255 -12.61 -2.13 10.87
N SER A 256 -11.73 -1.25 10.38
CA SER A 256 -11.45 0.05 11.02
C SER A 256 -12.50 1.12 10.70
N HIS A 257 -13.42 0.89 9.76
CA HIS A 257 -14.37 1.90 9.30
C HIS A 257 -15.64 1.94 10.16
N SER A 258 -16.23 0.78 10.51
CA SER A 258 -17.50 0.69 11.28
C SER A 258 -17.37 0.88 12.81
N VAL A 259 -16.18 1.18 13.32
CA VAL A 259 -15.90 1.22 14.77
C VAL A 259 -16.48 2.44 15.49
N ASP A 260 -16.89 2.23 16.76
CA ASP A 260 -17.51 3.23 17.65
C ASP A 260 -16.66 3.58 18.89
N ALA A 261 -17.19 4.43 19.77
CA ALA A 261 -16.55 4.89 21.01
C ALA A 261 -16.00 3.77 21.92
N ARG A 262 -16.57 2.56 21.85
CA ARG A 262 -16.19 1.41 22.68
C ARG A 262 -14.86 0.80 22.25
N SER A 263 -14.36 1.10 21.05
CA SER A 263 -12.99 0.76 20.64
C SER A 263 -11.96 1.54 21.44
N ASP A 264 -12.17 2.85 21.62
CA ASP A 264 -11.31 3.69 22.46
C ASP A 264 -11.30 3.21 23.93
N ILE A 265 -12.41 2.67 24.44
CA ILE A 265 -12.50 2.05 25.78
C ILE A 265 -11.56 0.82 25.88
N TYR A 266 -11.51 -0.02 24.85
CA TYR A 266 -10.61 -1.18 24.84
C TYR A 266 -9.14 -0.75 24.78
N SER A 267 -8.81 0.24 23.95
CA SER A 267 -7.46 0.79 23.80
C SER A 267 -6.99 1.55 25.05
N LEU A 268 -7.90 2.25 25.76
CA LEU A 268 -7.67 2.72 27.13
C LEU A 268 -7.41 1.56 28.11
N GLY A 269 -8.06 0.41 27.94
CA GLY A 269 -7.83 -0.79 28.75
C GLY A 269 -6.43 -1.37 28.55
N CYS A 270 -6.00 -1.51 27.29
CA CYS A 270 -4.62 -1.84 26.93
C CYS A 270 -3.60 -0.84 27.49
N THR A 271 -3.95 0.46 27.48
CA THR A 271 -3.15 1.54 28.05
C THR A 271 -3.05 1.42 29.57
N LEU A 272 -4.16 1.23 30.29
CA LEU A 272 -4.16 1.06 31.75
C LEU A 272 -3.36 -0.18 32.19
N TYR A 273 -3.50 -1.28 31.44
CA TYR A 273 -2.64 -2.47 31.60
C TYR A 273 -1.16 -2.11 31.44
N TYR A 274 -0.79 -1.39 30.37
CA TYR A 274 0.59 -0.94 30.14
C TYR A 274 1.12 -0.08 31.29
N LEU A 275 0.33 0.86 31.82
CA LEU A 275 0.73 1.70 32.96
C LEU A 275 0.97 0.88 34.25
N LEU A 276 0.19 -0.18 34.46
CA LEU A 276 0.29 -1.07 35.63
C LEU A 276 1.41 -2.11 35.50
N MET A 277 1.73 -2.56 34.28
CA MET A 277 2.64 -3.70 34.04
C MET A 277 3.97 -3.34 33.36
N GLY A 278 4.13 -2.12 32.85
CA GLY A 278 5.31 -1.67 32.09
C GLY A 278 5.43 -2.26 30.68
N HIS A 279 4.49 -3.13 30.28
CA HIS A 279 4.45 -3.79 28.98
C HIS A 279 2.99 -3.95 28.52
N PRO A 280 2.70 -3.97 27.20
CA PRO A 280 1.32 -4.12 26.74
C PRO A 280 0.80 -5.56 26.93
N PRO A 281 -0.52 -5.78 26.94
CA PRO A 281 -1.14 -7.06 27.31
C PRO A 281 -0.72 -8.22 26.40
N PHE A 282 -0.58 -7.97 25.09
CA PHE A 282 -0.06 -8.93 24.12
C PHE A 282 1.18 -8.34 23.47
N ASN A 283 2.36 -8.58 24.06
CA ASN A 283 3.64 -8.02 23.63
C ASN A 283 4.54 -9.00 22.86
N SER A 284 4.09 -10.24 22.65
CA SER A 284 4.87 -11.34 22.08
C SER A 284 4.34 -11.81 20.72
N GLY A 285 5.24 -12.17 19.80
CA GLY A 285 4.89 -12.74 18.48
C GLY A 285 4.81 -11.69 17.37
N THR A 286 4.52 -12.15 16.15
CA THR A 286 4.38 -11.29 14.95
C THR A 286 3.19 -10.34 15.06
N LEU A 287 3.14 -9.31 14.20
CA LEU A 287 2.01 -8.37 14.13
C LEU A 287 0.65 -9.08 14.09
N ALA A 288 0.48 -10.01 13.14
CA ALA A 288 -0.75 -10.79 13.00
C ALA A 288 -1.04 -11.63 14.25
N GLN A 289 -0.03 -12.21 14.91
CA GLN A 289 -0.23 -12.96 16.15
C GLN A 289 -0.70 -12.07 17.31
N ARG A 290 -0.28 -10.80 17.37
CA ARG A 290 -0.75 -9.83 18.38
C ARG A 290 -2.18 -9.36 18.09
N LEU A 291 -2.52 -9.07 16.84
CA LEU A 291 -3.91 -8.77 16.43
C LEU A 291 -4.86 -9.94 16.71
N ILE A 292 -4.47 -11.18 16.36
CA ILE A 292 -5.22 -12.40 16.70
C ILE A 292 -5.33 -12.57 18.23
N ALA A 293 -4.30 -12.24 19.01
CA ALA A 293 -4.38 -12.27 20.48
C ALA A 293 -5.38 -11.22 21.03
N HIS A 294 -5.40 -10.01 20.49
CA HIS A 294 -6.40 -9.00 20.83
C HIS A 294 -7.82 -9.49 20.59
N GLN A 295 -8.08 -10.18 19.48
CA GLN A 295 -9.38 -10.81 19.17
C GLN A 295 -9.70 -12.03 20.06
N THR A 296 -8.76 -12.96 20.27
CA THR A 296 -9.06 -14.34 20.73
C THR A 296 -8.61 -14.70 22.14
N ARG A 297 -7.68 -13.97 22.76
CA ARG A 297 -7.08 -14.32 24.06
C ARG A 297 -7.46 -13.31 25.13
N GLU A 298 -7.86 -13.77 26.32
CA GLU A 298 -7.99 -12.85 27.45
C GLU A 298 -6.61 -12.29 27.87
N PRO A 299 -6.54 -11.07 28.44
CA PRO A 299 -5.29 -10.47 28.88
C PRO A 299 -4.59 -11.34 29.95
N PRO A 300 -3.25 -11.37 30.01
CA PRO A 300 -2.53 -12.03 31.10
C PRO A 300 -2.94 -11.45 32.46
N SER A 301 -2.92 -12.26 33.52
CA SER A 301 -3.38 -11.78 34.83
C SER A 301 -2.41 -10.74 35.42
N ILE A 302 -2.97 -9.63 35.90
CA ILE A 302 -2.23 -8.60 36.64
C ILE A 302 -1.84 -9.15 38.02
N SER A 303 -2.75 -9.83 38.72
CA SER A 303 -2.53 -10.31 40.08
C SER A 303 -1.49 -11.44 40.21
N GLU A 304 -1.21 -12.17 39.12
CA GLU A 304 -0.11 -13.16 39.07
C GLU A 304 1.29 -12.51 39.12
N LYS A 305 1.40 -11.25 38.68
CA LYS A 305 2.68 -10.54 38.49
C LYS A 305 2.84 -9.31 39.40
N ARG A 306 1.74 -8.71 39.85
CA ARG A 306 1.74 -7.45 40.58
C ARG A 306 0.65 -7.42 41.66
N LEU A 307 1.05 -7.80 42.88
CA LEU A 307 0.17 -7.99 44.03
C LEU A 307 -0.32 -6.68 44.70
N ASP A 308 0.23 -5.51 44.37
CA ASP A 308 -0.25 -4.22 44.91
C ASP A 308 -1.47 -3.66 44.18
N VAL A 309 -1.93 -4.30 43.10
CA VAL A 309 -3.15 -3.89 42.36
C VAL A 309 -4.39 -4.54 42.97
N PRO A 310 -5.37 -3.77 43.48
CA PRO A 310 -6.62 -4.34 44.01
C PRO A 310 -7.49 -4.94 42.90
N GLU A 311 -8.18 -6.05 43.18
CA GLU A 311 -9.04 -6.74 42.19
C GLU A 311 -10.14 -5.83 41.63
N GLU A 312 -10.60 -4.82 42.36
CA GLU A 312 -11.53 -3.80 41.84
C GLU A 312 -10.99 -3.09 40.59
N LEU A 313 -9.70 -2.74 40.55
CA LEU A 313 -9.08 -2.14 39.37
C LEU A 313 -8.80 -3.19 38.28
N ILE A 314 -8.51 -4.44 38.67
CA ILE A 314 -8.32 -5.54 37.72
C ILE A 314 -9.64 -5.85 37.00
N GLU A 315 -10.78 -5.84 37.68
CA GLU A 315 -12.10 -5.97 37.06
C GLU A 315 -12.44 -4.78 36.14
N ILE A 316 -12.04 -3.55 36.49
CA ILE A 316 -12.21 -2.39 35.59
C ILE A 316 -11.42 -2.62 34.29
N VAL A 317 -10.14 -2.99 34.36
CA VAL A 317 -9.31 -3.33 33.18
C VAL A 317 -9.93 -4.49 32.39
N ARG A 318 -10.34 -5.56 33.08
CA ARG A 318 -10.94 -6.77 32.48
C ARG A 318 -12.25 -6.46 31.76
N LYS A 319 -13.10 -5.56 32.30
CA LYS A 319 -14.33 -5.09 31.64
C LYS A 319 -14.03 -4.19 30.44
N MET A 320 -13.08 -3.25 30.55
CA MET A 320 -12.66 -2.41 29.40
C MET A 320 -12.14 -3.26 28.23
N MET A 321 -11.41 -4.33 28.52
CA MET A 321 -10.78 -5.20 27.53
C MET A 321 -11.64 -6.39 27.04
N ARG A 322 -12.95 -6.41 27.34
CA ARG A 322 -13.85 -7.47 26.83
C ARG A 322 -13.87 -7.51 25.29
N LYS A 323 -13.99 -8.71 24.73
CA LYS A 323 -13.84 -8.91 23.28
C LYS A 323 -14.97 -8.30 22.48
N ARG A 324 -16.21 -8.58 22.86
CA ARG A 324 -17.42 -7.98 22.28
C ARG A 324 -17.60 -6.55 22.83
N PRO A 325 -17.80 -5.52 21.98
CA PRO A 325 -18.02 -4.15 22.44
C PRO A 325 -19.20 -4.00 23.40
N GLU A 326 -20.26 -4.79 23.25
CA GLU A 326 -21.44 -4.80 24.13
C GLU A 326 -21.20 -5.38 25.53
N ASP A 327 -20.09 -6.10 25.75
CA ASP A 327 -19.71 -6.61 27.08
C ASP A 327 -18.79 -5.62 27.85
N ARG A 328 -18.48 -4.45 27.28
CA ARG A 328 -17.63 -3.39 27.87
C ARG A 328 -18.45 -2.38 28.69
N TYR A 329 -17.87 -1.22 28.99
CA TYR A 329 -18.61 -0.02 29.37
C TYR A 329 -19.28 0.60 28.13
N ALA A 330 -20.42 1.27 28.29
CA ALA A 330 -21.15 1.85 27.16
C ALA A 330 -20.55 3.17 26.66
N SER A 331 -19.81 3.89 27.52
CA SER A 331 -19.15 5.17 27.21
C SER A 331 -17.81 5.30 27.94
N THR A 332 -16.98 6.27 27.53
CA THR A 332 -15.77 6.62 28.29
C THR A 332 -16.10 7.41 29.55
N GLY A 333 -17.26 8.08 29.60
CA GLY A 333 -17.84 8.62 30.83
C GLY A 333 -18.02 7.57 31.93
N GLU A 334 -18.60 6.40 31.63
CA GLU A 334 -18.75 5.31 32.60
C GLU A 334 -17.39 4.80 33.12
N VAL A 335 -16.36 4.77 32.26
CA VAL A 335 -14.98 4.41 32.66
C VAL A 335 -14.42 5.44 33.65
N ALA A 336 -14.66 6.74 33.41
CA ALA A 336 -14.23 7.79 34.31
C ALA A 336 -14.95 7.70 35.67
N GLU A 337 -16.26 7.42 35.70
CA GLU A 337 -17.02 7.22 36.93
C GLU A 337 -16.54 5.99 37.72
N ALA A 338 -16.27 4.86 37.04
CA ALA A 338 -15.75 3.65 37.68
C ALA A 338 -14.36 3.87 38.31
N LEU A 339 -13.46 4.55 37.60
CA LEU A 339 -12.12 4.88 38.09
C LEU A 339 -12.15 5.91 39.23
N ASP A 340 -13.05 6.89 39.19
CA ASP A 340 -13.24 7.86 40.28
C ASP A 340 -13.79 7.20 41.56
N ALA A 341 -14.78 6.30 41.42
CA ALA A 341 -15.29 5.52 42.54
C ALA A 341 -14.21 4.61 43.17
N PHE A 342 -13.40 3.96 42.35
CA PHE A 342 -12.22 3.19 42.79
C PHE A 342 -11.21 4.08 43.53
N LEU A 343 -10.84 5.23 42.97
CA LEU A 343 -9.85 6.14 43.57
C LEU A 343 -10.28 6.64 44.95
N LYS A 344 -11.56 6.97 45.12
CA LYS A 344 -12.14 7.38 46.42
C LYS A 344 -12.06 6.25 47.46
N ARG A 345 -12.34 5.00 47.07
CA ARG A 345 -12.21 3.81 47.93
C ARG A 345 -10.75 3.53 48.29
N PHE A 346 -9.85 3.58 47.30
CA PHE A 346 -8.42 3.32 47.47
C PHE A 346 -7.74 4.37 48.36
N ALA A 347 -8.17 5.63 48.32
CA ALA A 347 -7.73 6.66 49.24
C ALA A 347 -8.20 6.37 50.68
N ALA A 348 -9.50 6.10 50.88
CA ALA A 348 -10.07 5.82 52.20
C ALA A 348 -9.51 4.56 52.88
N GLN A 349 -9.05 3.57 52.11
CA GLN A 349 -8.35 2.38 52.63
C GLN A 349 -6.89 2.67 53.05
N LYS A 350 -6.33 3.81 52.66
CA LYS A 350 -4.92 4.18 52.90
C LYS A 350 -4.76 5.24 54.00
N GLU A 351 -5.82 5.95 54.36
CA GLU A 351 -5.84 6.75 55.58
C GLU A 351 -5.82 5.83 56.82
N PRO A 352 -4.96 6.09 57.82
CA PRO A 352 -5.01 5.35 59.08
C PRO A 352 -6.35 5.60 59.77
N ALA A 353 -7.01 4.53 60.24
CA ALA A 353 -8.29 4.66 60.96
C ALA A 353 -8.16 5.71 62.09
N PRO A 354 -9.10 6.68 62.17
CA PRO A 354 -8.94 7.81 63.08
C PRO A 354 -8.89 7.33 64.53
N ARG A 355 -7.85 7.74 65.26
CA ARG A 355 -7.74 7.48 66.70
C ARG A 355 -8.98 8.06 67.40
N PRO A 356 -9.57 7.38 68.40
CA PRO A 356 -10.75 7.88 69.10
C PRO A 356 -10.55 9.31 69.61
N ALA A 357 -11.51 10.19 69.33
CA ALA A 357 -11.38 11.61 69.62
C ALA A 357 -11.37 11.89 71.13
N SER A 358 -10.46 12.77 71.55
CA SER A 358 -10.63 13.53 72.79
C SER A 358 -11.73 14.58 72.61
N ALA A 359 -12.51 14.81 73.68
CA ALA A 359 -13.70 15.65 73.67
C ALA A 359 -13.39 17.17 73.48
N PRO A 360 -14.36 18.00 73.05
CA PRO A 360 -14.09 19.27 72.40
C PRO A 360 -13.99 20.48 73.34
N VAL A 361 -13.49 21.60 72.79
CA VAL A 361 -13.73 22.95 73.31
C VAL A 361 -14.43 23.78 72.21
N SER A 362 -15.40 24.61 72.61
CA SER A 362 -16.32 25.31 71.70
C SER A 362 -15.73 26.57 71.07
N GLY A 363 -16.17 26.89 69.84
CA GLY A 363 -15.87 28.13 69.12
C GLY A 363 -16.78 28.28 67.90
N ALA A 364 -17.86 29.07 68.03
CA ALA A 364 -18.95 29.12 67.04
C ALA A 364 -18.73 30.14 65.92
N ALA A 365 -19.10 29.78 64.69
CA ALA A 365 -19.84 30.63 63.74
C ALA A 365 -20.39 29.79 62.58
N THR A 366 -21.61 30.10 62.11
CA THR A 366 -22.18 29.63 60.82
C THR A 366 -22.48 30.87 59.95
N PRO A 367 -22.71 30.72 58.62
CA PRO A 367 -22.18 31.68 57.64
C PRO A 367 -23.25 32.54 56.94
N GLU A 368 -22.82 33.54 56.16
CA GLU A 368 -23.60 33.96 54.98
C GLU A 368 -22.78 34.64 53.85
N SER A 369 -23.10 34.23 52.62
CA SER A 369 -23.10 34.94 51.32
C SER A 369 -22.05 36.02 50.96
N SER A 370 -21.27 35.75 49.90
CA SER A 370 -21.01 36.72 48.82
C SER A 370 -20.65 36.03 47.49
N ALA A 371 -21.19 36.51 46.37
CA ALA A 371 -20.91 36.01 45.01
C ALA A 371 -19.56 36.53 44.45
N PRO A 372 -19.00 35.96 43.37
CA PRO A 372 -17.61 36.25 42.97
C PRO A 372 -17.44 37.59 42.25
N ALA A 373 -16.35 38.28 42.56
CA ALA A 373 -15.83 39.41 41.78
C ALA A 373 -14.86 38.94 40.69
N ALA A 374 -14.80 39.66 39.57
CA ALA A 374 -13.86 39.37 38.48
C ALA A 374 -12.41 39.75 38.84
N PRO A 375 -11.39 39.05 38.31
CA PRO A 375 -9.98 39.42 38.51
C PRO A 375 -9.63 40.73 37.76
N PRO A 376 -8.63 41.49 38.25
CA PRO A 376 -8.18 42.74 37.61
C PRO A 376 -7.36 42.49 36.34
N PRO A 377 -7.25 43.48 35.43
CA PRO A 377 -6.42 43.39 34.25
C PRO A 377 -4.95 43.71 34.56
N GLY A 378 -4.03 42.88 34.06
CA GLY A 378 -2.61 43.17 33.97
C GLY A 378 -1.76 42.68 35.15
N ASP A 379 -1.03 41.59 34.93
CA ASP A 379 0.36 41.77 34.50
C ASP A 379 0.65 40.81 33.33
N SER A 380 1.62 41.16 32.48
CA SER A 380 1.98 40.31 31.33
C SER A 380 3.05 39.29 31.73
N ASP A 381 2.65 38.04 31.96
CA ASP A 381 3.57 36.92 32.18
C ASP A 381 4.55 36.80 31.00
N GLU A 382 5.79 37.23 31.21
CA GLU A 382 6.86 37.14 30.21
C GLU A 382 7.29 35.67 30.10
N PHE A 383 6.65 34.95 29.16
CA PHE A 383 6.71 33.50 29.03
C PHE A 383 8.15 33.00 28.82
N GLN A 384 8.80 32.60 29.91
CA GLN A 384 10.23 32.29 29.92
C GLN A 384 10.58 31.19 28.91
N ILE A 385 11.55 31.48 28.04
CA ILE A 385 12.12 30.51 27.10
C ILE A 385 12.57 29.27 27.90
N PRO A 386 12.08 28.06 27.56
CA PRO A 386 12.43 26.83 28.28
C PRO A 386 13.94 26.61 28.38
N ASP A 387 14.40 25.97 29.46
CA ASP A 387 15.78 25.48 29.54
C ASP A 387 15.97 24.30 28.56
N PHE A 388 16.44 24.64 27.36
CA PHE A 388 16.70 23.68 26.29
C PHE A 388 17.86 22.73 26.62
N GLU A 389 18.81 23.11 27.48
CA GLU A 389 19.87 22.17 27.89
C GLU A 389 19.30 21.06 28.77
N ALA A 390 18.37 21.36 29.68
CA ALA A 390 17.71 20.33 30.48
C ALA A 390 16.93 19.31 29.63
N ILE A 391 16.35 19.76 28.51
CA ILE A 391 15.63 18.90 27.56
C ILE A 391 16.60 17.98 26.81
N GLU A 392 17.72 18.51 26.30
CA GLU A 392 18.71 17.70 25.57
C GLU A 392 19.55 16.80 26.49
N ARG A 393 19.89 17.23 27.73
CA ARG A 393 20.53 16.36 28.74
C ARG A 393 19.64 15.13 29.04
N ALA A 394 18.34 15.33 29.22
CA ALA A 394 17.37 14.25 29.43
C ALA A 394 17.20 13.30 28.21
N ARG A 395 17.70 13.69 27.03
CA ARG A 395 17.59 12.94 25.77
C ARG A 395 18.85 12.15 25.42
N ARG A 396 20.03 12.58 25.91
CA ARG A 396 21.33 11.96 25.60
C ARG A 396 21.69 10.78 26.50
N GLY A 397 21.09 10.70 27.70
CA GLY A 397 21.32 9.58 28.61
C GLY A 397 22.69 9.60 29.30
N ASP A 398 23.21 10.79 29.63
CA ASP A 398 24.38 10.93 30.51
C ASP A 398 24.03 10.49 31.94
N GLU A 399 24.20 9.19 32.23
CA GLU A 399 24.25 8.68 33.59
C GLU A 399 25.62 8.97 34.20
N THR A 400 25.66 9.66 35.34
CA THR A 400 26.90 9.83 36.11
C THR A 400 27.24 8.54 36.87
N ASP A 401 28.46 8.03 36.67
CA ASP A 401 28.96 6.74 37.17
C ASP A 401 28.43 6.28 38.55
N THR A 402 27.78 5.11 38.57
CA THR A 402 27.93 4.13 39.67
C THR A 402 27.92 2.71 39.09
N VAL A 403 28.97 1.94 39.34
CA VAL A 403 29.22 0.64 38.68
C VAL A 403 28.56 -0.52 39.42
N LEU A 404 27.81 -1.36 38.69
CA LEU A 404 27.54 -2.76 39.01
C LEU A 404 27.19 -3.54 37.73
N GLU A 405 27.78 -4.73 37.54
CA GLU A 405 27.86 -5.41 36.24
C GLU A 405 26.67 -6.33 35.93
N SER A 406 26.22 -6.38 34.66
CA SER A 406 25.79 -7.60 33.91
C SER A 406 25.44 -7.21 32.44
N PRO A 407 24.97 -8.09 31.54
CA PRO A 407 25.76 -8.46 30.37
C PRO A 407 25.34 -7.84 29.03
N THR A 408 26.34 -7.43 28.24
CA THR A 408 26.37 -7.22 26.77
C THR A 408 25.05 -6.92 26.04
N PRO A 409 24.80 -5.66 25.62
CA PRO A 409 23.71 -5.35 24.69
C PRO A 409 24.02 -5.85 23.26
N PHE A 410 22.95 -6.15 22.50
CA PHE A 410 23.03 -6.50 21.09
C PHE A 410 23.43 -5.28 20.24
N ARG A 411 24.33 -5.46 19.28
CA ARG A 411 24.81 -4.39 18.39
C ARG A 411 23.97 -4.36 17.11
N LEU A 412 23.25 -3.25 16.86
CA LEU A 412 22.73 -2.92 15.54
C LEU A 412 23.68 -1.91 14.89
N ASP A 413 24.05 -2.15 13.64
CA ASP A 413 24.72 -1.15 12.80
C ASP A 413 23.70 -0.18 12.21
N ALA A 414 24.07 1.09 12.06
CA ALA A 414 23.15 2.15 11.65
C ALA A 414 22.87 2.13 10.13
N PRO A 415 21.61 2.25 9.68
CA PRO A 415 21.29 2.39 8.27
C PRO A 415 21.68 3.79 7.72
N PRO A 416 21.94 3.92 6.40
CA PRO A 416 22.31 5.19 5.78
C PRO A 416 21.15 6.19 5.69
N ALA A 417 21.49 7.46 5.43
CA ALA A 417 20.57 8.60 5.53
C ALA A 417 19.33 8.53 4.61
N SER A 418 18.17 8.96 5.16
CA SER A 418 16.87 8.96 4.49
C SER A 418 16.72 10.03 3.41
N GLU A 419 15.91 9.75 2.39
CA GLU A 419 15.72 10.57 1.16
C GLU A 419 15.40 12.05 1.41
N LEU A 420 14.71 12.39 2.49
CA LEU A 420 14.42 13.77 2.86
C LEU A 420 15.67 14.64 3.05
N GLU A 421 16.82 14.08 3.41
CA GLU A 421 18.05 14.88 3.49
C GLU A 421 18.71 15.06 2.11
N ARG A 422 18.63 14.07 1.22
CA ARG A 422 19.06 14.19 -0.20
C ARG A 422 18.26 15.24 -0.96
N PHE A 423 16.96 15.35 -0.68
CA PHE A 423 16.10 16.35 -1.30
C PHE A 423 16.53 17.79 -0.97
N PHE A 424 16.97 18.05 0.26
CA PHE A 424 17.53 19.36 0.64
C PHE A 424 18.97 19.59 0.15
N GLU A 425 19.72 18.53 -0.20
CA GLU A 425 21.03 18.64 -0.86
C GLU A 425 20.88 18.93 -2.37
N GLN A 426 19.92 18.32 -3.07
CA GLN A 426 19.73 18.55 -4.52
C GLN A 426 19.26 19.98 -4.87
N ILE A 427 18.80 20.76 -3.89
CA ILE A 427 18.31 22.14 -4.08
C ILE A 427 19.41 23.19 -3.82
N SER A 428 20.57 22.82 -3.26
CA SER A 428 21.67 23.79 -3.02
C SER A 428 22.63 23.98 -4.20
N ASP A 429 22.69 23.05 -5.14
CA ASP A 429 23.85 22.90 -6.04
C ASP A 429 23.59 23.34 -7.50
N SER A 430 22.38 23.78 -7.84
CA SER A 430 21.94 24.06 -9.21
C SER A 430 21.98 25.55 -9.61
N ASP A 431 23.14 26.20 -9.51
CA ASP A 431 23.33 27.58 -9.99
C ASP A 431 24.72 27.81 -10.64
N SER A 432 24.89 27.36 -11.89
CA SER A 432 26.06 27.70 -12.72
C SER A 432 25.78 27.58 -14.24
N SER A 433 26.38 28.47 -15.03
CA SER A 433 26.12 28.67 -16.47
C SER A 433 27.04 27.83 -17.40
N PRO A 434 26.67 27.58 -18.67
CA PRO A 434 27.30 26.55 -19.51
C PRO A 434 28.58 27.00 -20.25
N SER A 435 29.36 26.03 -20.76
CA SER A 435 30.55 26.24 -21.61
C SER A 435 30.52 25.35 -22.87
N THR A 436 31.05 25.87 -23.98
CA THR A 436 30.94 25.28 -25.33
C THR A 436 32.29 24.82 -25.92
N VAL A 437 32.35 23.59 -26.46
CA VAL A 437 33.43 23.07 -27.34
C VAL A 437 32.75 22.14 -28.36
N HIS A 438 32.54 22.54 -29.61
CA HIS A 438 33.43 22.42 -30.80
C HIS A 438 33.68 20.99 -31.33
N MET A 439 33.40 20.80 -32.63
CA MET A 439 33.72 19.60 -33.45
C MET A 439 35.07 19.73 -34.16
N SER A 440 35.61 18.59 -34.65
CA SER A 440 36.57 18.54 -35.76
C SER A 440 36.58 17.17 -36.46
N ASP A 441 36.50 17.14 -37.79
CA ASP A 441 36.52 15.93 -38.63
C ASP A 441 37.93 15.33 -38.86
N GLY A 442 37.99 14.05 -39.26
CA GLY A 442 39.23 13.36 -39.70
C GLY A 442 38.96 11.94 -40.23
N PRO A 443 39.43 11.50 -41.44
CA PRO A 443 38.75 10.41 -42.15
C PRO A 443 39.54 9.10 -42.41
N PHE A 444 38.77 8.04 -42.68
CA PHE A 444 39.00 6.87 -43.56
C PHE A 444 40.42 6.39 -43.93
N GLN A 445 40.63 5.07 -43.81
CA GLN A 445 40.91 4.24 -45.00
C GLN A 445 40.48 2.76 -44.83
N GLU A 446 40.37 2.05 -45.96
CA GLU A 446 39.75 0.72 -46.11
C GLU A 446 40.79 -0.41 -46.30
N SER A 447 40.36 -1.68 -46.35
CA SER A 447 40.51 -2.53 -47.56
C SER A 447 40.00 -3.98 -47.41
N THR A 448 38.93 -4.31 -48.17
CA THR A 448 38.61 -5.59 -48.87
C THR A 448 38.58 -6.94 -48.10
N ALA A 449 37.92 -8.02 -48.59
CA ALA A 449 37.33 -8.31 -49.91
C ALA A 449 35.96 -9.04 -49.86
N ALA A 450 35.26 -9.00 -51.00
CA ALA A 450 33.89 -9.50 -51.28
C ALA A 450 33.94 -10.90 -52.02
N PRO A 451 32.96 -11.39 -52.84
CA PRO A 451 31.61 -10.89 -53.22
C PRO A 451 30.44 -11.90 -53.46
N ALA A 452 29.19 -11.38 -53.44
CA ALA A 452 28.01 -11.68 -54.30
C ALA A 452 27.41 -13.13 -54.37
N ALA A 453 26.16 -13.38 -54.84
CA ALA A 453 25.18 -12.54 -55.59
C ALA A 453 23.68 -12.86 -55.29
N HIS A 454 22.78 -12.04 -55.86
CA HIS A 454 21.29 -12.03 -55.79
C HIS A 454 20.64 -12.75 -57.05
N PRO A 455 19.33 -12.65 -57.47
CA PRO A 455 18.22 -11.74 -57.05
C PRO A 455 16.71 -12.18 -57.13
N THR A 456 15.85 -11.39 -56.44
CA THR A 456 14.46 -10.89 -56.70
C THR A 456 13.33 -11.71 -57.39
N ASP A 457 12.15 -11.84 -56.72
CA ASP A 457 10.88 -11.03 -56.85
C ASP A 457 10.33 -10.56 -58.24
N PRO A 458 9.03 -10.13 -58.41
CA PRO A 458 7.85 -10.07 -57.48
C PRO A 458 6.41 -10.37 -58.11
N VAL A 459 5.32 -10.03 -57.36
CA VAL A 459 3.92 -9.61 -57.78
C VAL A 459 2.76 -10.66 -57.86
N THR A 460 1.55 -10.20 -57.46
CA THR A 460 0.22 -10.86 -57.30
C THR A 460 -0.76 -10.66 -58.49
N PRO A 461 -1.90 -11.40 -58.66
CA PRO A 461 -3.20 -10.96 -58.05
C PRO A 461 -4.27 -12.07 -57.72
N ARG A 462 -5.43 -11.63 -57.18
CA ARG A 462 -6.73 -12.33 -56.90
C ARG A 462 -7.60 -12.51 -58.20
N PRO A 463 -8.89 -13.02 -58.25
CA PRO A 463 -9.91 -13.28 -57.19
C PRO A 463 -10.85 -14.55 -57.32
N ALA A 464 -11.75 -14.75 -56.34
CA ALA A 464 -13.15 -15.31 -56.44
C ALA A 464 -13.41 -16.72 -57.03
N ALA A 465 -14.66 -17.24 -57.17
CA ALA A 465 -15.70 -17.57 -56.16
C ALA A 465 -16.79 -18.53 -56.76
N ALA A 466 -17.54 -19.29 -55.92
CA ALA A 466 -18.63 -20.23 -56.27
C ALA A 466 -18.23 -21.46 -57.15
N GLY A 467 -19.03 -22.53 -57.37
CA GLY A 467 -20.41 -22.86 -56.97
C GLY A 467 -20.80 -24.36 -57.20
N ARG A 468 -22.07 -24.73 -56.91
CA ARG A 468 -22.64 -26.11 -56.79
C ARG A 468 -22.67 -27.02 -58.06
N ALA A 469 -22.64 -28.35 -57.79
CA ALA A 469 -23.23 -29.49 -58.54
C ALA A 469 -22.61 -29.92 -59.90
N GLY A 470 -22.73 -31.18 -60.37
CA GLY A 470 -23.23 -32.43 -59.74
C GLY A 470 -23.61 -33.55 -60.75
N ARG A 471 -23.89 -34.78 -60.26
CA ARG A 471 -24.47 -35.99 -60.92
C ARG A 471 -23.64 -36.88 -61.88
N SER A 472 -23.58 -38.18 -61.57
CA SER A 472 -23.80 -39.37 -62.45
C SER A 472 -23.70 -40.65 -61.58
N SER A 473 -24.73 -41.48 -61.34
CA SER A 473 -25.30 -42.59 -62.18
C SER A 473 -24.30 -43.74 -62.47
N SER A 474 -24.63 -45.05 -62.43
CA SER A 474 -25.94 -45.74 -62.47
C SER A 474 -25.97 -47.18 -61.88
N SER A 475 -27.21 -47.68 -61.65
CA SER A 475 -27.72 -49.05 -61.41
C SER A 475 -27.15 -50.23 -62.25
N GLY A 476 -27.42 -51.54 -61.96
CA GLY A 476 -28.19 -52.20 -60.87
C GLY A 476 -28.95 -53.49 -61.32
N LEU A 477 -29.53 -54.27 -60.36
CA LEU A 477 -30.43 -55.47 -60.53
C LEU A 477 -29.74 -56.74 -61.14
N HIS A 478 -30.12 -58.03 -61.00
CA HIS A 478 -31.32 -58.85 -60.59
C HIS A 478 -30.81 -60.32 -60.25
N ARG A 479 -31.52 -61.41 -59.83
CA ARG A 479 -32.82 -61.71 -59.14
C ARG A 479 -33.04 -63.26 -58.95
N ALA A 480 -33.36 -63.74 -57.73
CA ALA A 480 -33.90 -65.09 -57.35
C ALA A 480 -32.93 -66.32 -57.47
N ALA A 481 -33.14 -67.53 -56.86
CA ALA A 481 -34.21 -68.09 -56.01
C ALA A 481 -33.77 -69.26 -55.06
N ARG A 482 -34.52 -69.48 -53.96
CA ARG A 482 -34.78 -70.70 -53.11
C ARG A 482 -33.83 -71.94 -53.13
N SER A 483 -33.35 -72.36 -51.94
CA SER A 483 -33.69 -73.66 -51.28
C SER A 483 -33.01 -73.81 -49.89
N ASN A 484 -33.41 -74.82 -49.10
CA ASN A 484 -32.87 -75.19 -47.76
C ASN A 484 -33.18 -76.70 -47.55
N PRO A 485 -32.26 -77.56 -47.05
CA PRO A 485 -32.23 -77.86 -45.59
C PRO A 485 -30.88 -78.33 -44.98
N GLY A 486 -30.74 -78.18 -43.65
CA GLY A 486 -29.82 -78.95 -42.78
C GLY A 486 -28.33 -78.55 -42.78
N GLY A 487 -27.53 -78.80 -41.72
CA GLY A 487 -27.89 -79.30 -40.38
C GLY A 487 -26.90 -80.32 -39.77
N VAL A 488 -25.69 -79.91 -39.35
CA VAL A 488 -24.75 -80.70 -38.50
C VAL A 488 -23.97 -79.76 -37.54
N ASP A 489 -23.58 -80.28 -36.37
CA ASP A 489 -22.99 -79.61 -35.20
C ASP A 489 -21.55 -79.01 -35.39
N PRO A 490 -21.30 -77.74 -35.00
CA PRO A 490 -19.97 -77.12 -35.05
C PRO A 490 -18.97 -77.52 -33.93
N ALA A 491 -19.38 -78.25 -32.89
CA ALA A 491 -18.62 -78.45 -31.65
C ALA A 491 -17.20 -79.03 -31.79
N ARG A 492 -16.84 -79.65 -32.93
CA ARG A 492 -15.50 -80.21 -33.16
C ARG A 492 -14.44 -79.20 -33.65
N LYS A 493 -14.81 -78.06 -34.23
CA LYS A 493 -13.81 -77.09 -34.76
C LYS A 493 -13.28 -76.13 -33.69
N GLN A 494 -14.04 -75.92 -32.61
CA GLN A 494 -13.74 -74.89 -31.60
C GLN A 494 -12.70 -75.35 -30.55
N ARG A 495 -12.57 -76.66 -30.28
CA ARG A 495 -11.66 -77.18 -29.25
C ARG A 495 -10.16 -77.09 -29.59
N GLN A 496 -9.75 -77.09 -30.86
CA GLN A 496 -8.34 -76.96 -31.23
C GLN A 496 -7.81 -75.52 -31.23
N GLN A 497 -8.67 -74.50 -31.40
CA GLN A 497 -8.24 -73.09 -31.31
C GLN A 497 -8.08 -72.61 -29.85
N LEU A 498 -8.88 -73.14 -28.92
CA LEU A 498 -8.85 -72.71 -27.51
C LEU A 498 -7.56 -73.05 -26.75
N GLN A 499 -6.89 -74.16 -27.07
CA GLN A 499 -5.64 -74.54 -26.37
C GLN A 499 -4.42 -73.72 -26.85
N ALA A 500 -4.36 -73.37 -28.14
CA ALA A 500 -3.32 -72.47 -28.65
C ALA A 500 -3.51 -71.03 -28.11
N ALA A 501 -4.75 -70.54 -28.10
CA ALA A 501 -5.08 -69.22 -27.55
C ALA A 501 -4.74 -69.10 -26.05
N GLY A 502 -4.99 -70.15 -25.25
CA GLY A 502 -4.70 -70.14 -23.80
C GLY A 502 -3.21 -69.97 -23.47
N ALA A 503 -2.32 -70.70 -24.17
CA ALA A 503 -0.89 -70.59 -23.93
C ALA A 503 -0.34 -69.20 -24.31
N VAL A 504 -0.72 -68.69 -25.49
CA VAL A 504 -0.31 -67.34 -25.95
C VAL A 504 -0.89 -66.26 -25.04
N ALA A 505 -2.16 -66.38 -24.61
CA ALA A 505 -2.78 -65.44 -23.68
C ALA A 505 -2.07 -65.42 -22.32
N ILE A 506 -1.71 -66.57 -21.75
CA ILE A 506 -1.00 -66.63 -20.46
C ILE A 506 0.44 -66.10 -20.60
N THR A 507 1.17 -66.43 -21.68
CA THR A 507 2.51 -65.87 -21.90
C THR A 507 2.47 -64.36 -22.14
N LEU A 508 1.47 -63.84 -22.87
CA LEU A 508 1.26 -62.41 -23.03
C LEU A 508 0.78 -61.75 -21.73
N LEU A 509 -0.02 -62.41 -20.89
CA LEU A 509 -0.47 -61.85 -19.61
C LEU A 509 0.68 -61.81 -18.59
N ILE A 510 1.54 -62.83 -18.53
CA ILE A 510 2.75 -62.85 -17.71
C ILE A 510 3.79 -61.86 -18.26
N GLY A 511 3.90 -61.73 -19.59
CA GLY A 511 4.73 -60.70 -20.23
C GLY A 511 4.22 -59.28 -19.96
N TRP A 512 2.91 -59.07 -19.98
CA TRP A 512 2.27 -57.78 -19.73
C TRP A 512 2.29 -57.41 -18.25
N LEU A 513 2.05 -58.34 -17.31
CA LEU A 513 2.34 -58.12 -15.89
C LEU A 513 3.83 -57.89 -15.66
N GLY A 514 4.70 -58.68 -16.28
CA GLY A 514 6.15 -58.55 -16.16
C GLY A 514 6.67 -57.17 -16.58
N LEU A 515 6.27 -56.71 -17.77
CA LEU A 515 6.64 -55.37 -18.25
C LEU A 515 5.99 -54.24 -17.44
N ASN A 516 4.75 -54.37 -16.96
CA ASN A 516 4.14 -53.37 -16.07
C ASN A 516 4.63 -53.43 -14.61
N LEU A 517 5.34 -54.48 -14.21
CA LEU A 517 5.96 -54.61 -12.88
C LEU A 517 7.45 -54.25 -12.86
N LEU A 518 8.12 -54.27 -14.02
CA LEU A 518 9.55 -53.95 -14.18
C LEU A 518 9.82 -52.69 -15.04
N GLY A 519 8.83 -52.16 -15.76
CA GLY A 519 8.90 -50.91 -16.50
C GLY A 519 8.23 -49.77 -15.74
N ASN A 520 9.03 -48.78 -15.30
CA ASN A 520 8.58 -47.51 -14.71
C ASN A 520 7.39 -47.60 -13.73
N ARG A 521 7.62 -48.19 -12.54
CA ARG A 521 7.02 -47.56 -11.36
C ARG A 521 7.53 -46.11 -11.29
N PRO A 522 6.68 -45.09 -11.14
CA PRO A 522 7.17 -43.76 -10.83
C PRO A 522 8.00 -43.82 -9.54
N PRO A 523 9.02 -42.96 -9.37
CA PRO A 523 9.79 -42.92 -8.14
C PRO A 523 8.83 -42.72 -6.96
N ALA A 524 9.09 -43.42 -5.85
CA ALA A 524 8.24 -43.32 -4.67
C ALA A 524 8.22 -41.85 -4.21
N ARG A 525 7.03 -41.22 -4.28
CA ARG A 525 6.89 -39.80 -3.92
C ARG A 525 7.38 -39.57 -2.48
N PRO A 526 8.08 -38.45 -2.21
CA PRO A 526 8.53 -38.13 -0.85
C PRO A 526 7.34 -38.08 0.12
N ALA A 527 7.56 -38.60 1.32
CA ALA A 527 6.52 -38.64 2.37
C ALA A 527 6.36 -37.26 3.01
N VAL A 528 5.13 -36.75 3.02
CA VAL A 528 4.78 -35.44 3.61
C VAL A 528 4.56 -35.56 5.12
N SER A 529 5.23 -34.69 5.87
CA SER A 529 5.03 -34.44 7.30
C SER A 529 3.98 -33.34 7.53
N ALA A 530 3.30 -33.37 8.68
CA ALA A 530 2.38 -32.30 9.07
C ALA A 530 3.08 -30.94 9.29
N ALA A 531 4.39 -30.97 9.59
CA ALA A 531 5.23 -29.79 9.79
C ALA A 531 5.84 -29.22 8.50
N ASP A 532 5.58 -29.82 7.34
CA ASP A 532 6.15 -29.34 6.07
C ASP A 532 5.47 -28.03 5.65
N ARG A 533 6.27 -26.96 5.59
CA ARG A 533 5.81 -25.60 5.24
C ARG A 533 5.79 -25.33 3.72
N GLU A 534 6.42 -26.21 2.97
CA GLU A 534 6.53 -26.17 1.52
C GLU A 534 6.28 -27.56 0.93
N LEU A 535 5.47 -27.62 -0.12
CA LEU A 535 5.14 -28.83 -0.88
C LEU A 535 5.67 -28.70 -2.30
N THR A 536 5.90 -29.84 -2.97
CA THR A 536 6.34 -29.87 -4.36
C THR A 536 5.36 -30.65 -5.23
N VAL A 537 5.08 -30.13 -6.42
CA VAL A 537 4.10 -30.65 -7.36
C VAL A 537 4.77 -31.00 -8.69
N GLY A 538 4.59 -32.22 -9.16
CA GLY A 538 5.08 -32.68 -10.46
C GLY A 538 5.44 -34.18 -10.49
N PRO A 539 6.11 -34.67 -11.55
CA PRO A 539 6.38 -36.09 -11.75
C PRO A 539 7.16 -36.79 -10.64
N THR A 540 7.95 -36.02 -9.87
CA THR A 540 8.79 -36.47 -8.75
C THR A 540 8.43 -35.76 -7.43
N GLY A 541 7.38 -34.94 -7.42
CA GLY A 541 6.99 -34.15 -6.26
C GLY A 541 6.28 -34.95 -5.18
N HIS A 542 5.99 -34.30 -4.05
CA HIS A 542 5.08 -34.82 -3.02
C HIS A 542 3.68 -35.13 -3.62
N PHE A 543 3.23 -34.28 -4.55
CA PHE A 543 1.95 -34.40 -5.26
C PHE A 543 2.18 -34.33 -6.79
N ALA A 544 1.26 -34.87 -7.60
CA ALA A 544 1.35 -34.77 -9.07
C ALA A 544 0.68 -33.51 -9.62
N THR A 545 -0.36 -33.02 -8.95
CA THR A 545 -1.14 -31.83 -9.33
C THR A 545 -1.20 -30.84 -8.18
N VAL A 546 -1.49 -29.58 -8.48
CA VAL A 546 -1.72 -28.56 -7.45
C VAL A 546 -2.99 -28.90 -6.66
N THR A 547 -4.01 -29.41 -7.35
CA THR A 547 -5.27 -29.90 -6.76
C THR A 547 -5.01 -30.97 -5.68
N GLU A 548 -4.20 -31.99 -5.96
CA GLU A 548 -3.82 -33.01 -4.96
C GLU A 548 -3.15 -32.39 -3.71
N ALA A 549 -2.30 -31.36 -3.89
CA ALA A 549 -1.62 -30.68 -2.79
C ALA A 549 -2.58 -29.80 -1.96
N LEU A 550 -3.52 -29.12 -2.61
CA LEU A 550 -4.56 -28.31 -1.97
C LEU A 550 -5.53 -29.16 -1.16
N ASP A 551 -6.01 -30.27 -1.73
CA ASP A 551 -6.83 -31.27 -1.03
C ASP A 551 -6.09 -31.81 0.21
N ALA A 552 -4.77 -32.06 0.10
CA ALA A 552 -3.97 -32.52 1.23
C ALA A 552 -3.82 -31.45 2.33
N ILE A 553 -3.63 -30.18 1.99
CA ILE A 553 -3.63 -29.06 2.95
C ILE A 553 -4.97 -29.00 3.69
N ALA A 554 -6.08 -28.97 2.94
CA ALA A 554 -7.42 -28.84 3.50
C ALA A 554 -7.86 -30.05 4.34
N ALA A 555 -7.52 -31.28 3.92
CA ALA A 555 -7.96 -32.51 4.58
C ALA A 555 -7.05 -32.97 5.73
N ARG A 556 -5.75 -32.60 5.72
CA ARG A 556 -4.76 -33.07 6.72
C ARG A 556 -4.24 -31.98 7.66
N SER A 557 -4.72 -30.74 7.53
CA SER A 557 -4.27 -29.59 8.34
C SER A 557 -2.76 -29.35 8.27
N LEU A 558 -2.17 -29.46 7.07
CA LEU A 558 -0.74 -29.19 6.85
C LEU A 558 -0.44 -27.71 7.10
N GLU A 559 0.69 -27.39 7.74
CA GLU A 559 1.15 -26.00 7.89
C GLU A 559 1.57 -25.34 6.56
N ALA A 560 1.65 -26.11 5.46
CA ALA A 560 2.11 -25.66 4.16
C ALA A 560 1.45 -24.36 3.69
N ARG A 561 2.30 -23.43 3.24
CA ARG A 561 1.90 -22.16 2.59
C ARG A 561 2.58 -21.96 1.24
N VAL A 562 3.56 -22.80 0.88
CA VAL A 562 4.24 -22.75 -0.41
C VAL A 562 4.00 -24.06 -1.16
N ILE A 563 3.64 -23.96 -2.44
CA ILE A 563 3.56 -25.05 -3.39
C ILE A 563 4.51 -24.72 -4.54
N ARG A 564 5.61 -25.46 -4.68
CA ARG A 564 6.51 -25.33 -5.84
C ARG A 564 6.12 -26.27 -6.96
N LEU A 565 6.01 -25.76 -8.17
CA LEU A 565 5.75 -26.55 -9.37
C LEU A 565 7.09 -26.98 -9.98
N ALA A 566 7.21 -28.24 -10.39
CA ALA A 566 8.44 -28.75 -10.98
C ALA A 566 8.75 -28.05 -12.32
N PRO A 567 10.02 -27.70 -12.62
CA PRO A 567 10.40 -26.97 -13.83
C PRO A 567 9.91 -27.68 -15.10
N GLY A 568 9.24 -26.94 -15.98
CA GLY A 568 8.70 -27.41 -17.26
C GLY A 568 7.58 -28.46 -17.16
N ALA A 569 7.11 -28.81 -15.96
CA ALA A 569 6.07 -29.81 -15.79
C ALA A 569 4.75 -29.33 -16.41
N THR A 570 4.07 -30.23 -17.13
CA THR A 570 2.69 -30.01 -17.60
C THR A 570 1.73 -30.84 -16.75
N SER A 571 0.75 -30.21 -16.10
CA SER A 571 -0.36 -30.90 -15.44
C SER A 571 -1.69 -30.58 -16.13
N THR A 572 -2.67 -31.46 -15.95
CA THR A 572 -4.03 -31.31 -16.50
C THR A 572 -5.00 -31.45 -15.33
N GLU A 573 -5.53 -30.32 -14.87
CA GLU A 573 -6.22 -30.19 -13.59
C GLU A 573 -7.17 -28.97 -13.59
N ALA A 574 -7.85 -28.72 -12.47
CA ALA A 574 -8.70 -27.53 -12.31
C ALA A 574 -8.45 -26.94 -10.91
N ILE A 575 -7.65 -25.88 -10.83
CA ILE A 575 -7.32 -25.22 -9.56
C ILE A 575 -8.55 -24.44 -9.09
N ARG A 576 -9.28 -25.00 -8.13
CA ARG A 576 -10.41 -24.33 -7.48
C ARG A 576 -9.96 -23.86 -6.10
N LEU A 577 -9.77 -22.56 -5.96
CA LEU A 577 -9.27 -21.91 -4.76
C LEU A 577 -10.33 -20.95 -4.25
N ASN A 578 -10.87 -21.22 -3.05
CA ASN A 578 -11.81 -20.33 -2.36
C ASN A 578 -11.37 -20.17 -0.90
N GLY A 579 -11.24 -18.94 -0.39
CA GLY A 579 -10.84 -18.68 1.01
C GLY A 579 -12.00 -18.66 2.01
N LYS A 580 -13.25 -18.79 1.55
CA LYS A 580 -14.45 -18.90 2.40
C LYS A 580 -14.98 -20.33 2.43
N GLY A 581 -15.51 -20.73 3.59
CA GLY A 581 -16.22 -22.00 3.77
C GLY A 581 -15.35 -23.19 4.20
N ARG A 582 -15.90 -24.41 4.07
CA ARG A 582 -15.27 -25.64 4.55
C ARG A 582 -14.25 -26.15 3.54
N GLY A 583 -12.98 -26.24 3.96
CA GLY A 583 -11.86 -26.54 3.06
C GLY A 583 -11.25 -25.29 2.42
N ALA A 584 -11.46 -24.12 3.03
CA ALA A 584 -10.91 -22.85 2.59
C ALA A 584 -9.39 -22.91 2.32
N ALA A 585 -8.96 -22.31 1.21
CA ALA A 585 -7.57 -22.09 0.89
C ALA A 585 -6.93 -21.17 1.96
N PRO A 586 -5.71 -21.48 2.45
CA PRO A 586 -5.12 -20.71 3.52
C PRO A 586 -4.65 -19.33 3.05
N ARG A 587 -4.87 -18.30 3.88
CA ARG A 587 -4.24 -16.98 3.74
C ARG A 587 -2.73 -17.11 3.60
N GLY A 588 -2.14 -16.35 2.68
CA GLY A 588 -0.70 -16.36 2.41
C GLY A 588 -0.21 -17.56 1.58
N LEU A 589 -1.10 -18.22 0.84
CA LEU A 589 -0.75 -19.31 -0.07
C LEU A 589 0.10 -18.80 -1.25
N ARG A 590 1.17 -19.53 -1.59
CA ARG A 590 2.10 -19.20 -2.66
C ARG A 590 2.25 -20.38 -3.62
N ILE A 591 1.84 -20.24 -4.88
CA ILE A 591 2.03 -21.22 -5.95
C ILE A 591 3.15 -20.70 -6.86
N LEU A 592 4.31 -21.36 -6.83
CA LEU A 592 5.55 -20.86 -7.43
C LEU A 592 6.09 -21.86 -8.46
N GLY A 593 6.03 -21.52 -9.74
CA GLY A 593 6.80 -22.21 -10.77
C GLY A 593 8.26 -21.74 -10.82
N ASP A 594 9.03 -22.38 -11.69
CA ASP A 594 10.40 -22.02 -12.00
C ASP A 594 10.47 -20.85 -13.00
N PRO A 595 11.32 -19.83 -12.82
CA PRO A 595 11.36 -18.67 -13.73
C PRO A 595 11.86 -19.00 -15.14
N ASP A 596 12.85 -19.89 -15.27
CA ASP A 596 13.51 -20.20 -16.54
C ASP A 596 12.75 -21.30 -17.31
N SER A 597 12.01 -22.14 -16.60
CA SER A 597 11.18 -23.23 -17.15
C SER A 597 9.83 -23.29 -16.44
N PRO A 598 8.91 -22.34 -16.71
CA PRO A 598 7.63 -22.24 -16.01
C PRO A 598 6.72 -23.44 -16.28
N ALA A 599 6.00 -23.88 -15.25
CA ALA A 599 5.08 -25.01 -15.33
C ALA A 599 3.82 -24.65 -16.13
N ILE A 600 3.27 -25.63 -16.85
CA ILE A 600 2.12 -25.47 -17.75
C ILE A 600 0.89 -26.15 -17.15
N LEU A 601 -0.13 -25.37 -16.82
CA LEU A 601 -1.41 -25.84 -16.33
C LEU A 601 -2.44 -25.86 -17.46
N LYS A 602 -3.15 -26.98 -17.61
CA LYS A 602 -4.21 -27.20 -18.61
C LYS A 602 -5.50 -27.63 -17.93
N PRO A 603 -6.69 -27.28 -18.46
CA PRO A 603 -7.95 -27.58 -17.80
C PRO A 603 -8.25 -29.09 -17.85
N ALA A 604 -8.77 -29.64 -16.75
CA ALA A 604 -9.20 -31.03 -16.67
C ALA A 604 -10.22 -31.42 -17.76
N HIS A 605 -11.11 -30.50 -18.13
CA HIS A 605 -12.18 -30.70 -19.09
C HIS A 605 -12.31 -29.50 -20.05
N THR A 606 -12.52 -29.77 -21.34
CA THR A 606 -12.63 -28.73 -22.37
C THR A 606 -13.83 -27.81 -22.09
N GLY A 607 -13.57 -26.51 -21.94
CA GLY A 607 -14.59 -25.48 -21.73
C GLY A 607 -14.64 -24.92 -20.30
N GLU A 608 -14.06 -25.60 -19.30
CA GLU A 608 -13.91 -25.05 -17.95
C GLU A 608 -12.69 -24.10 -17.85
N PRO A 609 -12.72 -23.11 -16.93
CA PRO A 609 -11.52 -22.38 -16.52
C PRO A 609 -10.50 -23.31 -15.85
N ILE A 610 -9.22 -23.10 -16.16
CA ILE A 610 -8.08 -23.85 -15.58
C ILE A 610 -7.96 -23.55 -14.09
N ALA A 611 -8.20 -22.29 -13.72
CA ALA A 611 -8.17 -21.82 -12.36
C ALA A 611 -9.37 -20.89 -12.09
N ILE A 612 -9.95 -21.06 -10.90
CA ILE A 612 -10.96 -20.16 -10.33
C ILE A 612 -10.44 -19.78 -8.94
N LEU A 613 -10.13 -18.49 -8.77
CA LEU A 613 -9.57 -17.91 -7.56
C LEU A 613 -10.63 -16.97 -6.94
N ALA A 614 -11.08 -17.26 -5.72
CA ALA A 614 -12.13 -16.48 -5.08
C ALA A 614 -11.87 -16.21 -3.59
N ASP A 615 -12.06 -14.96 -3.16
CA ASP A 615 -12.07 -14.60 -1.73
C ASP A 615 -10.84 -15.07 -0.92
N ILE A 616 -9.61 -14.80 -1.39
CA ILE A 616 -8.37 -15.22 -0.70
C ILE A 616 -7.45 -14.02 -0.45
N GLU A 617 -6.99 -13.91 0.79
CA GLU A 617 -6.02 -12.91 1.24
C GLU A 617 -4.57 -13.37 1.02
N ASP A 618 -3.70 -12.46 0.58
CA ASP A 618 -2.26 -12.66 0.36
C ASP A 618 -1.89 -13.83 -0.59
N LEU A 619 -2.72 -14.16 -1.58
CA LEU A 619 -2.42 -15.21 -2.58
C LEU A 619 -1.31 -14.74 -3.53
N VAL A 620 -0.25 -15.53 -3.70
CA VAL A 620 0.79 -15.29 -4.72
C VAL A 620 0.82 -16.43 -5.73
N ILE A 621 0.68 -16.14 -7.02
CA ILE A 621 0.99 -17.08 -8.10
C ILE A 621 2.13 -16.48 -8.94
N SER A 622 3.21 -17.25 -9.15
CA SER A 622 4.42 -16.81 -9.84
C SER A 622 4.90 -17.83 -10.87
N ASN A 623 5.30 -17.39 -12.06
CA ASN A 623 6.02 -18.20 -13.07
C ASN A 623 5.19 -19.41 -13.59
N VAL A 624 3.95 -19.16 -14.02
CA VAL A 624 3.00 -20.22 -14.43
C VAL A 624 2.40 -19.92 -15.81
N VAL A 625 2.31 -20.93 -16.67
CA VAL A 625 1.61 -20.85 -17.96
C VAL A 625 0.23 -21.48 -17.84
N PHE A 626 -0.81 -20.67 -17.93
CA PHE A 626 -2.21 -21.07 -18.05
C PHE A 626 -2.56 -21.26 -19.53
N ASP A 627 -2.66 -22.52 -19.97
CA ASP A 627 -2.93 -22.92 -21.36
C ASP A 627 -4.33 -23.55 -21.47
N ALA A 628 -5.32 -22.74 -21.87
CA ALA A 628 -6.73 -23.09 -21.77
C ALA A 628 -7.21 -24.14 -22.78
N ALA A 629 -6.35 -24.58 -23.71
CA ALA A 629 -6.61 -25.69 -24.62
C ALA A 629 -7.97 -25.65 -25.35
N GLY A 630 -8.48 -24.46 -25.68
CA GLY A 630 -9.79 -24.25 -26.29
C GLY A 630 -10.94 -23.97 -25.31
N GLY A 631 -10.66 -23.66 -24.04
CA GLY A 631 -11.65 -23.16 -23.08
C GLY A 631 -12.16 -21.75 -23.43
N ASN A 632 -13.38 -21.41 -22.99
CA ASN A 632 -13.92 -20.04 -23.20
C ASN A 632 -13.16 -18.99 -22.38
N VAL A 633 -12.84 -19.33 -21.13
CA VAL A 633 -12.12 -18.52 -20.14
C VAL A 633 -10.92 -19.32 -19.66
N ALA A 634 -9.72 -18.74 -19.54
CA ALA A 634 -8.55 -19.46 -19.01
C ALA A 634 -8.49 -19.38 -17.47
N LEU A 635 -8.60 -18.17 -16.93
CA LEU A 635 -8.50 -17.87 -15.50
C LEU A 635 -9.70 -17.02 -15.08
N ARG A 636 -10.36 -17.39 -13.98
CA ARG A 636 -11.36 -16.54 -13.31
C ARG A 636 -10.85 -16.10 -11.94
N VAL A 637 -11.05 -14.82 -11.63
CA VAL A 637 -10.63 -14.16 -10.39
C VAL A 637 -11.83 -13.36 -9.87
N SER A 638 -12.25 -13.53 -8.61
CA SER A 638 -13.53 -12.96 -8.16
C SER A 638 -13.67 -12.75 -6.65
N GLY A 639 -14.42 -11.73 -6.23
CA GLY A 639 -14.59 -11.39 -4.82
C GLY A 639 -13.32 -10.75 -4.22
N PHE A 640 -13.11 -10.94 -2.92
CA PHE A 640 -12.08 -10.24 -2.17
C PHE A 640 -10.72 -10.92 -2.30
N LEU A 641 -9.86 -10.47 -3.21
CA LEU A 641 -8.48 -10.95 -3.37
C LEU A 641 -7.43 -10.00 -2.79
N VAL A 642 -7.77 -9.41 -1.64
CA VAL A 642 -6.97 -8.50 -0.82
C VAL A 642 -5.48 -8.88 -0.77
N SER A 643 -4.62 -7.93 -1.16
CA SER A 643 -3.14 -8.07 -1.22
C SER A 643 -2.61 -9.24 -2.08
N SER A 644 -3.44 -9.82 -2.94
CA SER A 644 -3.04 -10.93 -3.81
C SER A 644 -2.29 -10.45 -5.06
N ARG A 645 -1.38 -11.29 -5.55
CA ARG A 645 -0.52 -11.00 -6.68
C ARG A 645 -0.42 -12.16 -7.67
N LEU A 646 -0.78 -11.87 -8.91
CA LEU A 646 -0.52 -12.73 -10.06
C LEU A 646 0.67 -12.14 -10.80
N GLN A 647 1.86 -12.73 -10.61
CA GLN A 647 3.11 -12.22 -11.17
C GLN A 647 3.77 -13.19 -12.15
N ASP A 648 4.37 -12.67 -13.23
CA ASP A 648 5.18 -13.48 -14.17
C ASP A 648 4.43 -14.68 -14.77
N ILE A 649 3.10 -14.60 -14.88
CA ILE A 649 2.26 -15.64 -15.47
C ILE A 649 1.96 -15.37 -16.94
N THR A 650 1.81 -16.44 -17.73
CA THR A 650 1.39 -16.39 -19.14
C THR A 650 0.01 -17.03 -19.30
N VAL A 651 -0.88 -16.42 -20.07
CA VAL A 651 -2.25 -16.90 -20.34
C VAL A 651 -2.48 -16.99 -21.86
N ARG A 652 -2.90 -18.16 -22.34
CA ARG A 652 -3.09 -18.45 -23.79
C ARG A 652 -4.13 -19.55 -24.04
N GLY A 653 -4.49 -19.78 -25.30
CA GLY A 653 -5.28 -20.93 -25.75
C GLY A 653 -6.77 -20.80 -25.46
N PHE A 654 -7.29 -19.57 -25.37
CA PHE A 654 -8.67 -19.26 -24.96
C PHE A 654 -9.53 -18.80 -26.14
N LEU A 655 -10.84 -19.04 -26.06
CA LEU A 655 -11.78 -18.72 -27.14
C LEU A 655 -12.51 -17.38 -26.99
N LYS A 656 -12.61 -16.82 -25.77
CA LYS A 656 -13.36 -15.57 -25.53
C LYS A 656 -12.68 -14.61 -24.56
N THR A 657 -12.07 -15.12 -23.49
CA THR A 657 -11.45 -14.26 -22.46
C THR A 657 -10.24 -14.96 -21.85
N GLY A 658 -9.12 -14.24 -21.72
CA GLY A 658 -7.94 -14.75 -21.03
C GLY A 658 -8.20 -14.80 -19.52
N ILE A 659 -8.26 -13.61 -18.92
CA ILE A 659 -8.55 -13.43 -17.48
C ILE A 659 -9.92 -12.78 -17.33
N GLU A 660 -10.80 -13.42 -16.57
CA GLU A 660 -12.12 -12.88 -16.19
C GLU A 660 -12.09 -12.47 -14.72
N ALA A 661 -11.98 -11.16 -14.48
CA ALA A 661 -12.05 -10.52 -13.17
C ALA A 661 -13.51 -10.12 -12.90
N GLN A 662 -14.22 -10.85 -12.03
CA GLN A 662 -15.65 -10.66 -11.78
C GLN A 662 -15.93 -10.29 -10.32
N ASN A 663 -16.55 -9.13 -10.10
CA ASN A 663 -16.79 -8.55 -8.78
C ASN A 663 -15.50 -8.56 -7.95
N LEU A 664 -14.39 -8.18 -8.61
CA LEU A 664 -13.05 -8.29 -8.07
C LEU A 664 -12.77 -7.03 -7.27
N ASP A 665 -12.64 -7.18 -5.95
CA ASP A 665 -12.57 -6.07 -5.02
C ASP A 665 -11.44 -6.28 -4.01
N GLY A 666 -10.98 -5.19 -3.41
CA GLY A 666 -9.98 -5.17 -2.36
C GLY A 666 -10.33 -4.17 -1.27
N PHE A 667 -9.35 -3.85 -0.45
CA PHE A 667 -9.28 -2.56 0.21
C PHE A 667 -8.24 -1.73 -0.55
N PRO A 668 -8.36 -0.40 -0.63
CA PRO A 668 -7.31 0.39 -1.29
C PRO A 668 -5.98 0.23 -0.53
N ASP A 669 -4.85 0.36 -1.22
CA ASP A 669 -3.51 -0.17 -0.85
C ASP A 669 -3.38 -1.71 -0.86
N GLN A 670 -4.47 -2.45 -0.70
CA GLN A 670 -4.53 -3.92 -0.67
C GLN A 670 -5.06 -4.48 -1.99
N GLU A 671 -4.63 -3.83 -3.07
CA GLU A 671 -5.05 -4.05 -4.46
C GLU A 671 -4.74 -5.47 -4.96
N VAL A 672 -5.50 -5.92 -5.95
CA VAL A 672 -5.21 -7.16 -6.70
C VAL A 672 -4.21 -6.84 -7.81
N ARG A 673 -2.94 -7.23 -7.61
CA ARG A 673 -1.83 -6.85 -8.50
C ARG A 673 -1.57 -7.89 -9.60
N PHE A 674 -1.63 -7.44 -10.86
CA PHE A 674 -1.22 -8.19 -12.05
C PHE A 674 0.16 -7.68 -12.51
N GLU A 675 1.23 -8.40 -12.16
CA GLU A 675 2.62 -7.93 -12.35
C GLU A 675 3.34 -8.73 -13.45
N ARG A 676 3.78 -8.08 -14.54
CA ARG A 676 4.42 -8.73 -15.71
C ARG A 676 3.60 -9.86 -16.35
N VAL A 677 2.28 -9.86 -16.14
CA VAL A 677 1.36 -10.84 -16.72
C VAL A 677 1.35 -10.73 -18.24
N THR A 678 1.47 -11.85 -18.95
CA THR A 678 1.37 -11.89 -20.42
C THR A 678 0.12 -12.64 -20.84
N VAL A 679 -0.78 -12.00 -21.58
CA VAL A 679 -1.96 -12.63 -22.18
C VAL A 679 -1.81 -12.57 -23.70
N GLN A 680 -1.75 -13.72 -24.36
CA GLN A 680 -1.51 -13.81 -25.81
C GLN A 680 -2.48 -14.77 -26.49
N GLU A 681 -3.14 -14.30 -27.55
CA GLU A 681 -4.05 -15.12 -28.38
C GLU A 681 -4.22 -14.52 -29.79
N ASN A 682 -4.66 -15.33 -30.76
CA ASN A 682 -4.89 -14.93 -32.15
C ASN A 682 -6.38 -15.01 -32.49
N ARG A 683 -7.19 -14.15 -31.84
CA ARG A 683 -8.66 -14.18 -31.83
C ARG A 683 -9.24 -12.75 -31.80
N PRO A 684 -9.51 -12.14 -32.97
CA PRO A 684 -10.13 -10.81 -33.07
C PRO A 684 -11.48 -10.67 -32.33
N GLU A 685 -12.14 -11.77 -31.97
CA GLU A 685 -13.38 -11.81 -31.21
C GLU A 685 -13.19 -11.91 -29.68
N ALA A 686 -11.97 -12.13 -29.19
CA ALA A 686 -11.68 -12.38 -27.77
C ALA A 686 -11.08 -11.16 -27.06
N VAL A 687 -11.23 -11.10 -25.74
CA VAL A 687 -10.68 -10.05 -24.87
C VAL A 687 -9.56 -10.62 -24.00
N ALA A 688 -8.47 -9.89 -23.79
CA ALA A 688 -7.37 -10.41 -22.98
C ALA A 688 -7.73 -10.45 -21.49
N ILE A 689 -8.17 -9.32 -20.93
CA ILE A 689 -8.63 -9.17 -19.55
C ILE A 689 -10.02 -8.53 -19.54
N ARG A 690 -11.00 -9.22 -18.97
CA ARG A 690 -12.37 -8.74 -18.79
C ARG A 690 -12.60 -8.42 -17.32
N CYS A 691 -12.79 -7.15 -17.01
CA CYS A 691 -13.27 -6.70 -15.71
C CYS A 691 -14.80 -6.56 -15.78
N ALA A 692 -15.53 -7.31 -14.96
CA ALA A 692 -16.99 -7.37 -14.96
C ALA A 692 -17.51 -7.18 -13.54
N ALA A 693 -18.70 -6.60 -13.39
CA ALA A 693 -19.38 -6.44 -12.12
C ALA A 693 -20.86 -6.82 -12.27
N THR A 694 -21.48 -7.39 -11.24
CA THR A 694 -22.87 -7.88 -11.30
C THR A 694 -23.71 -7.41 -10.11
N GLY A 695 -24.87 -6.83 -10.38
CA GLY A 695 -25.78 -6.36 -9.32
C GLY A 695 -25.33 -5.02 -8.74
N ALA A 696 -25.12 -4.98 -7.42
CA ALA A 696 -24.61 -3.82 -6.70
C ALA A 696 -23.10 -3.94 -6.35
N ASP A 697 -22.47 -5.07 -6.68
CA ASP A 697 -21.03 -5.27 -6.49
C ASP A 697 -20.23 -4.39 -7.47
N ARG A 698 -19.01 -4.01 -7.08
CA ARG A 698 -18.05 -3.24 -7.90
C ARG A 698 -16.91 -4.12 -8.40
N THR A 699 -16.11 -3.61 -9.32
CA THR A 699 -14.80 -4.18 -9.67
C THR A 699 -13.75 -3.06 -9.63
N GLY A 700 -12.73 -3.22 -8.80
CA GLY A 700 -11.82 -2.14 -8.44
C GLY A 700 -10.76 -2.52 -7.41
N GLU A 701 -9.92 -1.56 -7.03
CA GLU A 701 -8.66 -1.79 -6.30
C GLU A 701 -7.74 -2.76 -7.07
N ILE A 702 -7.44 -2.43 -8.35
CA ILE A 702 -6.68 -3.31 -9.27
C ILE A 702 -5.48 -2.58 -9.86
N ASP A 703 -4.30 -3.22 -9.80
CA ASP A 703 -3.04 -2.65 -10.28
C ASP A 703 -2.41 -3.54 -11.37
N PHE A 704 -2.42 -3.06 -12.61
CA PHE A 704 -1.81 -3.72 -13.77
C PHE A 704 -0.41 -3.14 -14.02
N GLN A 705 0.62 -3.85 -13.59
CA GLN A 705 2.03 -3.43 -13.63
C GLN A 705 2.82 -4.19 -14.70
N GLY A 706 3.18 -3.55 -15.81
CA GLY A 706 4.01 -4.17 -16.86
C GLY A 706 3.33 -5.32 -17.62
N VAL A 707 2.00 -5.36 -17.62
CA VAL A 707 1.18 -6.40 -18.27
C VAL A 707 1.29 -6.30 -19.80
N ARG A 708 1.24 -7.45 -20.49
CA ARG A 708 1.40 -7.56 -21.95
C ARG A 708 0.19 -8.24 -22.56
N LEU A 709 -0.52 -7.54 -23.44
CA LEU A 709 -1.75 -8.00 -24.07
C LEU A 709 -1.52 -8.05 -25.59
N ILE A 710 -1.40 -9.26 -26.14
CA ILE A 710 -0.80 -9.49 -27.46
C ILE A 710 -1.76 -10.27 -28.36
N GLY A 711 -2.27 -9.60 -29.41
CA GLY A 711 -3.38 -10.09 -30.23
C GLY A 711 -3.02 -10.75 -31.57
N PRO A 712 -3.93 -10.73 -32.58
CA PRO A 712 -5.16 -9.93 -32.63
C PRO A 712 -6.21 -10.29 -31.57
N LEU A 713 -6.82 -9.27 -30.97
CA LEU A 713 -7.87 -9.33 -29.94
C LEU A 713 -8.91 -8.22 -30.16
N ALA A 714 -10.15 -8.43 -29.71
CA ALA A 714 -11.20 -7.40 -29.68
C ALA A 714 -10.83 -6.24 -28.72
N ALA A 715 -10.33 -6.59 -27.54
CA ALA A 715 -9.82 -5.62 -26.58
C ALA A 715 -8.68 -6.18 -25.72
N GLY A 716 -7.80 -5.30 -25.26
CA GLY A 716 -6.83 -5.58 -24.21
C GLY A 716 -7.53 -5.74 -22.86
N ILE A 717 -7.89 -4.61 -22.24
CA ILE A 717 -8.63 -4.57 -20.96
C ILE A 717 -10.04 -4.03 -21.22
N GLU A 718 -11.09 -4.81 -20.91
CA GLU A 718 -12.49 -4.38 -21.07
C GLU A 718 -13.20 -4.31 -19.71
N PHE A 719 -13.57 -3.10 -19.29
CA PHE A 719 -14.40 -2.83 -18.12
C PHE A 719 -15.88 -2.83 -18.53
N SER A 720 -16.62 -3.82 -18.05
CA SER A 720 -18.01 -4.13 -18.37
C SER A 720 -18.96 -3.93 -17.16
N GLY A 721 -18.58 -2.99 -16.29
CA GLY A 721 -19.28 -2.53 -15.08
C GLY A 721 -18.48 -1.38 -14.44
N PRO A 722 -18.83 -0.89 -13.25
CA PRO A 722 -18.07 0.17 -12.57
C PRO A 722 -16.57 -0.18 -12.44
N ALA A 723 -15.72 0.83 -12.59
CA ALA A 723 -14.26 0.69 -12.58
C ALA A 723 -13.65 1.73 -11.63
N TRP A 724 -13.31 1.31 -10.40
CA TRP A 724 -12.84 2.20 -9.34
C TRP A 724 -11.42 1.83 -8.89
N ASN A 725 -10.57 2.83 -8.62
CA ASN A 725 -9.20 2.66 -8.11
C ASN A 725 -8.42 1.63 -8.94
N VAL A 726 -8.11 2.01 -10.18
CA VAL A 726 -7.43 1.13 -11.14
C VAL A 726 -6.20 1.82 -11.70
N SER A 727 -5.00 1.26 -11.44
CA SER A 727 -3.80 1.65 -12.16
C SER A 727 -3.52 0.71 -13.33
N ILE A 728 -3.19 1.29 -14.48
CA ILE A 728 -2.70 0.59 -15.67
C ILE A 728 -1.38 1.25 -16.03
N GLU A 729 -0.29 0.62 -15.61
CA GLU A 729 1.05 1.19 -15.57
C GLU A 729 2.05 0.35 -16.36
N ARG A 730 2.79 1.01 -17.26
CA ARG A 730 3.93 0.42 -17.99
C ARG A 730 3.57 -0.83 -18.83
N CYS A 731 2.29 -0.99 -19.16
CA CYS A 731 1.76 -2.10 -19.92
C CYS A 731 2.01 -1.96 -21.41
N ILE A 732 1.92 -3.08 -22.13
CA ILE A 732 2.07 -3.17 -23.59
C ILE A 732 0.81 -3.80 -24.17
N LEU A 733 0.22 -3.14 -25.16
CA LEU A 733 -1.00 -3.57 -25.84
C LEU A 733 -0.69 -3.64 -27.35
N ASP A 734 -0.45 -4.84 -27.88
CA ASP A 734 -0.05 -5.08 -29.27
C ASP A 734 -1.18 -5.73 -30.07
N ARG A 735 -1.61 -5.06 -31.16
CA ARG A 735 -2.63 -5.56 -32.10
C ARG A 735 -3.94 -5.91 -31.38
N VAL A 736 -4.56 -4.93 -30.74
CA VAL A 736 -5.86 -5.09 -30.05
C VAL A 736 -6.82 -3.99 -30.51
N GLY A 737 -8.08 -4.33 -30.75
CA GLY A 737 -9.06 -3.38 -31.32
C GLY A 737 -9.24 -2.13 -30.44
N ALA A 738 -9.67 -2.33 -29.20
CA ALA A 738 -9.54 -1.33 -28.15
C ALA A 738 -8.43 -1.72 -27.16
N GLY A 739 -7.46 -0.85 -26.91
CA GLY A 739 -6.44 -1.07 -25.89
C GLY A 739 -7.08 -1.25 -24.50
N ILE A 740 -7.73 -0.19 -24.05
CA ILE A 740 -8.55 -0.16 -22.84
C ILE A 740 -9.96 0.25 -23.25
N ARG A 741 -11.00 -0.43 -22.74
CA ARG A 741 -12.39 -0.21 -23.14
C ARG A 741 -13.33 -0.13 -21.94
N PHE A 742 -14.02 0.99 -21.80
CA PHE A 742 -15.17 1.16 -20.91
C PHE A 742 -16.42 0.87 -21.73
N ALA A 743 -17.00 -0.32 -21.53
CA ALA A 743 -17.94 -0.95 -22.45
C ALA A 743 -19.42 -0.55 -22.24
N GLN A 744 -19.73 0.36 -21.31
CA GLN A 744 -21.09 0.80 -21.00
C GLN A 744 -21.25 2.32 -21.11
N THR A 745 -22.46 2.76 -21.42
CA THR A 745 -22.90 4.16 -21.32
C THR A 745 -23.28 4.47 -19.86
N ASN A 746 -22.99 5.69 -19.38
CA ASN A 746 -23.18 6.08 -17.97
C ASN A 746 -22.47 5.11 -17.00
N GLN A 747 -21.28 4.64 -17.40
CA GLN A 747 -20.43 3.77 -16.58
C GLN A 747 -19.75 4.61 -15.49
N ASP A 748 -19.80 4.17 -14.24
CA ASP A 748 -19.14 4.87 -13.14
C ASP A 748 -17.64 4.51 -13.09
N VAL A 749 -16.79 5.53 -13.28
CA VAL A 749 -15.33 5.39 -13.39
C VAL A 749 -14.67 6.33 -12.39
N ARG A 750 -13.82 5.82 -11.48
CA ARG A 750 -13.31 6.62 -10.34
C ARG A 750 -11.84 6.28 -10.06
N GLY A 751 -10.94 7.26 -10.10
CA GLY A 751 -9.53 7.03 -9.76
C GLY A 751 -8.87 6.02 -10.69
N VAL A 752 -8.94 6.26 -12.00
CA VAL A 752 -8.36 5.37 -13.01
C VAL A 752 -7.17 6.04 -13.68
N THR A 753 -5.97 5.55 -13.41
CA THR A 753 -4.72 6.10 -13.96
C THR A 753 -4.16 5.17 -15.03
N ILE A 754 -4.09 5.67 -16.25
CA ILE A 754 -3.54 5.00 -17.43
C ILE A 754 -2.22 5.70 -17.75
N SER A 755 -1.09 5.14 -17.31
CA SER A 755 0.21 5.81 -17.49
C SER A 755 1.40 4.94 -17.95
N GLN A 756 2.31 5.59 -18.66
CA GLN A 756 3.55 4.98 -19.19
C GLN A 756 3.35 3.75 -20.10
N ASN A 757 2.16 3.56 -20.68
CA ASN A 757 1.85 2.37 -21.48
C ASN A 757 2.26 2.52 -22.95
N THR A 758 2.61 1.41 -23.60
CA THR A 758 2.78 1.33 -25.07
C THR A 758 1.55 0.69 -25.70
N PHE A 759 0.74 1.49 -26.39
CA PHE A 759 -0.30 1.03 -27.32
C PHE A 759 0.32 0.91 -28.71
N HIS A 760 0.31 -0.28 -29.29
CA HIS A 760 0.96 -0.58 -30.56
C HIS A 760 -0.01 -1.27 -31.52
N ARG A 761 -0.28 -0.66 -32.67
CA ARG A 761 -1.24 -1.15 -33.68
C ARG A 761 -2.62 -1.44 -33.09
N CYS A 762 -3.21 -0.45 -32.42
CA CYS A 762 -4.59 -0.55 -31.93
C CYS A 762 -5.54 0.26 -32.84
N ASP A 763 -6.79 -0.19 -32.99
CA ASP A 763 -7.84 0.55 -33.71
C ASP A 763 -8.29 1.77 -32.88
N THR A 764 -8.25 1.65 -31.55
CA THR A 764 -8.43 2.75 -30.59
C THR A 764 -7.60 2.47 -29.32
N GLY A 765 -6.93 3.47 -28.77
CA GLY A 765 -6.09 3.31 -27.58
C GLY A 765 -6.93 3.14 -26.31
N VAL A 766 -7.66 4.18 -25.92
CA VAL A 766 -8.68 4.14 -24.86
C VAL A 766 -10.05 4.45 -25.47
N LEU A 767 -11.02 3.55 -25.28
CA LEU A 767 -12.38 3.66 -25.81
C LEU A 767 -13.42 3.75 -24.69
N PHE A 768 -14.22 4.80 -24.71
CA PHE A 768 -15.45 4.92 -23.92
C PHE A 768 -16.66 4.68 -24.82
N VAL A 769 -17.53 3.72 -24.49
CA VAL A 769 -18.76 3.42 -25.27
C VAL A 769 -19.88 4.46 -25.04
N GLY A 770 -19.64 5.43 -24.15
CA GLY A 770 -20.41 6.66 -23.99
C GLY A 770 -19.84 7.51 -22.86
N LEU A 771 -20.55 8.58 -22.47
CA LEU A 771 -20.16 9.37 -21.29
C LEU A 771 -20.15 8.49 -20.03
N PRO A 772 -19.15 8.66 -19.13
CA PRO A 772 -19.20 8.15 -17.77
C PRO A 772 -20.41 8.71 -16.98
N ALA A 773 -20.72 8.10 -15.84
CA ALA A 773 -21.74 8.63 -14.93
C ALA A 773 -21.36 10.03 -14.43
N GLY A 774 -22.34 10.91 -14.22
CA GLY A 774 -22.07 12.32 -13.85
C GLY A 774 -21.40 12.52 -12.48
N ASP A 775 -21.36 11.49 -11.63
CA ASP A 775 -20.66 11.42 -10.35
C ASP A 775 -19.35 10.60 -10.39
N SER A 776 -18.90 10.23 -11.60
CA SER A 776 -17.58 9.62 -11.84
C SER A 776 -16.44 10.52 -11.34
N GLY A 777 -15.33 9.91 -10.95
CA GLY A 777 -14.15 10.58 -10.42
C GLY A 777 -13.10 10.86 -11.48
N PRO A 778 -11.87 11.22 -11.07
CA PRO A 778 -10.79 11.49 -12.00
C PRO A 778 -10.33 10.24 -12.76
N VAL A 779 -10.05 10.45 -14.04
CA VAL A 779 -9.36 9.56 -14.96
C VAL A 779 -8.11 10.31 -15.46
N GLU A 780 -6.97 9.64 -15.43
CA GLU A 780 -5.69 10.20 -15.84
C GLU A 780 -5.10 9.42 -17.02
N ILE A 781 -4.70 10.12 -18.08
CA ILE A 781 -4.08 9.53 -19.27
C ILE A 781 -2.74 10.22 -19.50
N LEU A 782 -1.68 9.66 -18.93
CA LEU A 782 -0.39 10.34 -18.75
C LEU A 782 0.79 9.57 -19.34
N ARG A 783 1.66 10.25 -20.11
CA ARG A 783 2.94 9.68 -20.58
C ARG A 783 2.83 8.40 -21.41
N ASN A 784 1.68 8.17 -22.06
CA ASN A 784 1.48 6.97 -22.88
C ASN A 784 2.07 7.16 -24.29
N LEU A 785 2.51 6.05 -24.88
CA LEU A 785 3.03 5.99 -26.25
C LEU A 785 2.03 5.23 -27.14
N PHE A 786 1.50 5.91 -28.15
CA PHE A 786 0.67 5.33 -29.21
C PHE A 786 1.54 5.19 -30.46
N ALA A 787 1.63 3.98 -31.02
CA ALA A 787 2.61 3.62 -32.04
C ALA A 787 2.02 2.73 -33.14
N LEU A 788 2.21 3.11 -34.40
CA LEU A 788 1.54 2.51 -35.56
C LEU A 788 0.02 2.42 -35.36
N GLN A 789 -0.56 3.45 -34.73
CA GLN A 789 -1.95 3.51 -34.32
C GLN A 789 -2.86 3.73 -35.54
N GLU A 790 -3.87 2.86 -35.76
CA GLU A 790 -4.72 2.94 -36.95
C GLU A 790 -5.90 3.93 -36.80
N GLY A 791 -6.38 4.15 -35.57
CA GLY A 791 -7.44 5.12 -35.26
C GLY A 791 -7.08 6.06 -34.11
N ALA A 792 -8.08 6.54 -33.38
CA ALA A 792 -7.90 7.52 -32.31
C ALA A 792 -7.06 6.97 -31.13
N GLU A 793 -6.28 7.85 -30.47
CA GLU A 793 -5.60 7.47 -29.22
C GLU A 793 -6.58 7.39 -28.05
N VAL A 794 -7.52 8.33 -27.97
CA VAL A 794 -8.67 8.29 -27.05
C VAL A 794 -9.94 8.64 -27.81
N ARG A 795 -11.00 7.85 -27.61
CA ARG A 795 -12.27 7.97 -28.33
C ARG A 795 -13.46 7.75 -27.40
N ILE A 796 -14.53 8.51 -27.62
CA ILE A 796 -15.83 8.33 -27.01
C ILE A 796 -16.89 8.09 -28.09
N ASP A 797 -17.67 7.01 -27.96
CA ASP A 797 -18.79 6.73 -28.86
C ASP A 797 -19.99 7.65 -28.50
N GLY A 798 -20.30 8.61 -29.37
CA GLY A 798 -21.46 9.50 -29.24
C GLY A 798 -21.18 10.96 -29.61
N ASP A 799 -22.24 11.75 -29.77
CA ASP A 799 -22.17 13.20 -30.02
C ASP A 799 -22.11 13.96 -28.69
N VAL A 800 -20.93 13.95 -28.06
CA VAL A 800 -20.75 14.32 -26.64
C VAL A 800 -19.46 15.08 -26.34
N SER A 801 -18.77 15.64 -27.35
CA SER A 801 -17.43 16.23 -27.20
C SER A 801 -17.38 17.43 -26.23
N GLU A 802 -18.40 18.30 -26.24
CA GLU A 802 -18.55 19.41 -25.29
C GLU A 802 -18.83 18.90 -23.87
N SER A 803 -19.76 17.94 -23.73
CA SER A 803 -20.05 17.28 -22.45
C SER A 803 -18.85 16.52 -21.88
N TRP A 804 -17.98 15.98 -22.74
CA TRP A 804 -16.74 15.34 -22.33
C TRP A 804 -15.69 16.36 -21.85
N ARG A 805 -15.54 17.53 -22.50
CA ARG A 805 -14.69 18.61 -21.94
C ARG A 805 -15.21 19.07 -20.56
N MET A 806 -16.52 19.26 -20.41
CA MET A 806 -17.11 19.57 -19.10
C MET A 806 -16.87 18.45 -18.08
N PHE A 807 -16.95 17.17 -18.48
CA PHE A 807 -16.62 16.04 -17.61
C PHE A 807 -15.15 16.05 -17.18
N LEU A 808 -14.23 16.34 -18.12
CA LEU A 808 -12.79 16.43 -17.83
C LEU A 808 -12.52 17.52 -16.77
N GLU A 809 -13.01 18.74 -17.03
CA GLU A 809 -12.84 19.91 -16.16
C GLU A 809 -13.46 19.72 -14.77
N ALA A 810 -14.70 19.22 -14.69
CA ALA A 810 -15.47 19.16 -13.44
C ALA A 810 -14.91 18.16 -12.42
N ASN A 811 -14.30 17.07 -12.88
CA ASN A 811 -13.88 15.95 -12.02
C ASN A 811 -12.35 15.85 -11.85
N GLY A 812 -11.60 16.86 -12.31
CA GLY A 812 -10.13 16.91 -12.15
C GLY A 812 -9.39 15.86 -12.98
N ASN A 813 -9.95 15.45 -14.11
CA ASN A 813 -9.30 14.52 -15.04
C ASN A 813 -8.04 15.16 -15.65
N SER A 814 -7.03 14.36 -15.97
CA SER A 814 -5.75 14.85 -16.49
C SER A 814 -5.28 14.11 -17.73
N ALA A 815 -4.79 14.84 -18.73
CA ALA A 815 -4.18 14.30 -19.94
C ALA A 815 -2.93 15.11 -20.29
N ALA A 816 -1.76 14.49 -20.18
CA ALA A 816 -0.49 15.20 -20.36
C ALA A 816 0.67 14.27 -20.76
N ASP A 817 1.69 14.86 -21.38
CA ASP A 817 2.94 14.18 -21.78
C ASP A 817 2.74 12.96 -22.71
N ASN A 818 1.59 12.78 -23.37
CA ASN A 818 1.35 11.64 -24.27
C ASN A 818 2.03 11.82 -25.64
N TRP A 819 2.41 10.72 -26.29
CA TRP A 819 3.04 10.72 -27.61
C TRP A 819 2.33 9.79 -28.59
N SER A 820 2.11 10.27 -29.83
CA SER A 820 1.58 9.46 -30.93
C SER A 820 2.43 9.66 -32.19
N ASP A 821 2.67 8.59 -32.94
CA ASP A 821 3.26 8.65 -34.28
C ASP A 821 2.25 8.98 -35.38
N ARG A 822 0.96 8.76 -35.10
CA ARG A 822 -0.15 9.18 -35.96
C ARG A 822 -0.12 10.70 -36.13
N LEU A 823 -0.25 11.16 -37.37
CA LEU A 823 -0.41 12.57 -37.68
C LEU A 823 -1.77 13.10 -37.20
N VAL A 824 -1.90 14.42 -37.08
CA VAL A 824 -3.22 15.05 -36.93
C VAL A 824 -4.03 14.75 -38.20
N PRO A 825 -5.25 14.19 -38.11
CA PRO A 825 -6.05 13.90 -39.30
C PRO A 825 -6.58 15.20 -39.94
N ASP A 826 -6.66 15.23 -41.28
CA ASP A 826 -7.12 16.39 -42.05
C ASP A 826 -8.60 16.75 -41.79
N GLU A 827 -9.41 15.76 -41.43
CA GLU A 827 -10.81 15.91 -41.00
C GLU A 827 -10.99 15.44 -39.54
N PRO A 828 -11.83 16.11 -38.72
CA PRO A 828 -12.08 15.68 -37.35
C PRO A 828 -12.75 14.30 -37.28
N VAL A 829 -12.09 13.33 -36.65
CA VAL A 829 -12.63 11.99 -36.40
C VAL A 829 -13.76 12.07 -35.36
N PRO A 830 -14.99 11.62 -35.65
CA PRO A 830 -16.10 11.70 -34.70
C PRO A 830 -15.80 10.98 -33.38
N GLY A 831 -15.98 11.69 -32.27
CA GLY A 831 -15.71 11.19 -30.93
C GLY A 831 -14.23 11.08 -30.55
N GLU A 832 -13.28 11.50 -31.39
CA GLU A 832 -11.87 11.57 -31.02
C GLU A 832 -11.62 12.70 -30.01
N ILE A 833 -10.83 12.39 -28.97
CA ILE A 833 -10.46 13.32 -27.91
C ILE A 833 -8.99 13.72 -28.08
N ASP A 834 -8.70 15.02 -28.09
CA ASP A 834 -7.33 15.52 -28.01
C ASP A 834 -6.80 15.37 -26.57
N ILE A 835 -5.73 14.59 -26.42
CA ILE A 835 -5.02 14.34 -25.15
C ILE A 835 -3.56 14.85 -25.20
N PHE A 836 -3.27 15.74 -26.13
CA PHE A 836 -1.94 16.26 -26.44
C PHE A 836 -1.78 17.75 -26.10
N GLU A 837 -2.88 18.49 -25.87
CA GLU A 837 -2.91 19.92 -25.50
C GLU A 837 -1.87 20.29 -24.42
N THR A 838 -1.69 19.43 -23.39
CA THR A 838 -0.70 19.64 -22.32
C THR A 838 0.56 18.81 -22.52
N ARG A 839 1.60 19.41 -23.12
CA ARG A 839 2.95 18.84 -23.31
C ARG A 839 3.07 17.56 -24.17
N GLY A 840 1.96 16.97 -24.60
CA GLY A 840 1.95 15.83 -25.51
C GLY A 840 2.27 16.22 -26.96
N ARG A 841 2.51 15.23 -27.84
CA ARG A 841 2.74 15.43 -29.28
C ARG A 841 2.18 14.31 -30.15
N ARG A 842 1.57 14.69 -31.29
CA ARG A 842 1.28 13.82 -32.45
C ARG A 842 2.40 13.91 -33.50
N GLY A 843 2.45 12.96 -34.43
CA GLY A 843 3.46 12.90 -35.49
C GLY A 843 4.90 12.70 -35.01
N ALA A 844 5.11 12.08 -33.84
CA ALA A 844 6.44 11.87 -33.30
C ALA A 844 7.22 10.80 -34.08
N THR A 845 8.50 11.05 -34.40
CA THR A 845 9.32 10.03 -35.07
C THR A 845 9.78 8.98 -34.05
N LEU A 846 9.12 7.82 -34.09
CA LEU A 846 9.56 6.62 -33.38
C LEU A 846 10.90 6.13 -33.93
N ALA A 847 11.89 5.97 -33.07
CA ALA A 847 13.00 5.08 -33.37
C ALA A 847 12.60 3.60 -33.17
N ARG A 848 13.52 2.68 -33.47
CA ARG A 848 13.28 1.24 -33.30
C ARG A 848 13.06 0.90 -31.83
N PHE A 849 12.04 0.07 -31.56
CA PHE A 849 11.90 -0.62 -30.28
C PHE A 849 13.12 -1.49 -29.97
N GLN A 850 13.43 -1.66 -28.68
CA GLN A 850 14.54 -2.47 -28.21
C GLN A 850 14.40 -3.95 -28.62
N SER A 851 13.16 -4.46 -28.69
CA SER A 851 12.85 -5.75 -29.31
C SER A 851 11.42 -5.77 -29.88
N THR A 852 11.22 -6.57 -30.93
CA THR A 852 9.90 -6.90 -31.49
C THR A 852 9.55 -8.39 -31.35
N ASP A 853 10.34 -9.17 -30.60
CA ASP A 853 9.98 -10.55 -30.21
C ASP A 853 9.11 -10.51 -28.94
N PRO A 854 7.84 -10.98 -28.97
CA PRO A 854 6.95 -11.06 -27.81
C PRO A 854 7.56 -11.71 -26.56
N LYS A 855 8.52 -12.62 -26.73
CA LYS A 855 9.20 -13.33 -25.62
C LYS A 855 10.27 -12.49 -24.93
N SER A 856 10.71 -11.39 -25.54
CA SER A 856 11.80 -10.58 -25.00
C SER A 856 11.37 -9.78 -23.77
N ALA A 857 12.21 -9.70 -22.74
CA ALA A 857 12.04 -8.77 -21.62
C ALA A 857 11.94 -7.30 -22.09
N LEU A 858 12.48 -6.99 -23.27
CA LEU A 858 12.50 -5.66 -23.89
C LEU A 858 11.51 -5.49 -25.06
N TYR A 859 10.56 -6.41 -25.21
CA TYR A 859 9.50 -6.36 -26.22
C TYR A 859 8.75 -5.02 -26.18
N LEU A 860 8.68 -4.33 -27.32
CA LEU A 860 8.03 -3.03 -27.53
C LEU A 860 8.39 -1.93 -26.49
N LYS A 861 9.50 -2.08 -25.76
CA LYS A 861 10.12 -0.96 -25.04
C LYS A 861 10.72 0.01 -26.06
N PRO A 862 10.43 1.32 -26.00
CA PRO A 862 11.18 2.30 -26.78
C PRO A 862 12.66 2.28 -26.37
N ASN A 863 13.57 2.54 -27.30
CA ASN A 863 14.95 2.84 -26.91
C ASN A 863 14.99 4.19 -26.17
N THR A 864 15.96 4.45 -25.29
CA THR A 864 15.99 5.73 -24.52
C THR A 864 16.16 6.98 -25.40
N ASP A 865 16.67 6.82 -26.62
CA ASP A 865 16.80 7.87 -27.63
C ASP A 865 15.55 8.01 -28.55
N ALA A 866 14.47 7.24 -28.30
CA ALA A 866 13.53 6.85 -29.36
C ALA A 866 12.43 7.85 -29.76
N LEU A 867 12.35 9.03 -29.15
CA LEU A 867 11.46 10.10 -29.59
C LEU A 867 12.28 11.25 -30.16
N ARG A 868 12.36 11.32 -31.48
CA ARG A 868 12.90 12.46 -32.21
C ARG A 868 11.77 13.30 -32.79
N ILE A 869 11.99 14.62 -32.78
CA ILE A 869 11.16 15.62 -33.41
C ILE A 869 12.08 16.35 -34.40
N ASP A 870 11.54 16.84 -35.52
CA ASP A 870 12.31 17.70 -36.42
C ASP A 870 12.88 18.91 -35.65
N GLY A 871 14.21 18.98 -35.59
CA GLY A 871 14.95 20.01 -34.86
C GLY A 871 15.39 19.66 -33.42
N GLY A 872 15.02 18.50 -32.84
CA GLY A 872 15.46 18.18 -31.47
C GLY A 872 15.25 16.75 -30.97
N PHE A 873 16.12 16.33 -30.05
CA PHE A 873 15.88 15.19 -29.17
C PHE A 873 14.89 15.59 -28.07
N ILE A 874 13.97 14.69 -27.70
CA ILE A 874 13.33 14.76 -26.38
C ILE A 874 14.37 14.28 -25.34
N GLY A 875 14.50 15.00 -24.22
CA GLY A 875 15.33 14.55 -23.09
C GLY A 875 14.83 13.21 -22.56
N ALA A 876 15.76 12.37 -22.10
CA ALA A 876 15.53 10.93 -21.88
C ALA A 876 14.17 10.59 -21.25
N VAL A 877 13.41 9.72 -21.94
CA VAL A 877 12.29 9.01 -21.34
C VAL A 877 12.89 8.06 -20.28
N GLU A 878 12.53 8.25 -19.01
CA GLU A 878 13.01 7.36 -17.93
C GLU A 878 12.46 5.92 -18.16
N PRO A 879 13.32 4.87 -18.06
CA PRO A 879 13.15 3.59 -18.77
C PRO A 879 12.31 2.47 -18.09
#